data_AF-A0A1R0ZB60-F1
#
_entry.id   AF-A0A1R0ZB60-F1
#
_cell.length_a   1.000
_cell.length_b   1.000
_cell.length_c   1.000
_cell.angle_alpha   90.00
_cell.angle_beta   90.00
_cell.angle_gamma   90.00
#
_symmetry.space_group_name_H-M   'P 1'
#
loop_
_entity.id
_entity.type
_entity.pdbx_description
1 polymer ?
#
loop_
_entity_poly.entity_id
_entity_poly.type
_entity_poly.pdbx_seq_one_letter_code
_entity_poly.pdbx_strand_id
1 'polypeptide(L)'
;MDLPLTGSLNQTVELLRVETELFTLFIQGRPYHPTVETLQLHRSSSQEWVSAQLGLVCSERLGNVQIKVFSPEAHGMVDWQQRESVFPCFYETQSYELVIQKKTAANLSFYHENVLLRQAIKPLGETILAGVLNFGNEVGLTEWEIRSSGQALLRVEMEIFPSKMDYKLDYQNILNEVNEQIYNLAFDFLRKTYQLTGLRETQHQSLTEFFTILQHVFRQLLDAVERINKNPNYALLQDRRLVDANRVKKAGRENIRELAKHPERLREDMNHGFLTIGSRNYTATHLMETRRRLAYDTNENRFIRWMLERIHGNLKELKSRWKIKNRTPDPLLIKRLDTMLTQLERVLKMDFLREAGVLKQMSVTLVLQMAPGYREVYRCYLMLLKGLSIQGDLLRLSMKDVAQLYEYWCFLKLNQLLGQKYKLVKQDIIKVNRNGIFVTLDRSQSAKMVYENPVNGEQFILYYNTIPGSDKTPTLSQRPDNVLTLKKKDAGKIKEYKYVFDAKYRLNPAYEGTSYHQKYGQPGPEEDDINTMHRYRDAIVYQEKDSGEYERSMFGAYVLFPYPDEERYKTHQFYKSIELLNIGALPFLPNSTSLVEQFLDEIIQDSPEKAYERSTRPRGTKEYYANQLAGKNVLVGSVRGPKQVEVARQHSFYHVPVENLASQKIITQIEYVAMCQSRRKFIDPAKTGIHWVGKVVDWEVVKRKEIKEIVPEPHKEEKDYVRFTVEEWIPLKPHIALGGQGINTVLYTSKYVLDRALEIAELRLETEEDLREWREKRRKGRVKVKVDHEQFVDLGKVVEVRNI
;
A
#
# COMPACT_ATOMS: atom_id res chain seq x y z
N MET A 1 31.42 5.76 -38.29
CA MET A 1 31.77 6.15 -36.92
C MET A 1 31.60 4.90 -36.10
N ASP A 2 32.73 4.26 -35.81
CA ASP A 2 32.77 2.96 -35.16
C ASP A 2 32.21 3.06 -33.74
N LEU A 3 31.28 2.17 -33.39
CA LEU A 3 30.82 1.96 -32.03
C LEU A 3 32.06 1.67 -31.16
N PRO A 4 32.24 2.34 -30.00
CA PRO A 4 33.37 2.01 -29.14
C PRO A 4 33.21 0.54 -28.73
N LEU A 5 34.20 -0.28 -29.11
CA LEU A 5 34.32 -1.66 -28.67
C LEU A 5 34.40 -1.66 -27.14
N THR A 6 33.24 -1.79 -26.47
CA THR A 6 33.11 -2.06 -25.04
C THR A 6 33.52 -3.51 -24.79
N GLY A 7 34.79 -3.81 -25.06
CA GLY A 7 35.42 -5.06 -24.69
C GLY A 7 35.59 -5.05 -23.18
N SER A 8 34.97 -6.02 -22.52
CA SER A 8 35.16 -6.32 -21.11
C SER A 8 36.67 -6.45 -20.81
N LEU A 9 37.30 -5.40 -20.29
CA LEU A 9 38.55 -5.54 -19.55
C LEU A 9 38.20 -6.30 -18.27
N ASN A 10 38.16 -7.62 -18.37
CA ASN A 10 37.99 -8.53 -17.23
C ASN A 10 39.28 -8.63 -16.39
N GLN A 11 40.25 -7.76 -16.70
CA GLN A 11 41.55 -7.64 -16.06
C GLN A 11 41.50 -6.55 -15.00
N THR A 12 42.22 -6.80 -13.91
CA THR A 12 42.43 -5.81 -12.85
C THR A 12 43.33 -4.69 -13.38
N VAL A 13 42.89 -3.44 -13.23
CA VAL A 13 43.65 -2.24 -13.61
C VAL A 13 43.77 -1.30 -12.41
N GLU A 14 44.68 -0.32 -12.48
CA GLU A 14 44.73 0.79 -11.53
C GLU A 14 43.52 1.70 -11.76
N LEU A 15 42.75 1.96 -10.69
CA LEU A 15 41.55 2.81 -10.71
C LEU A 15 41.83 4.20 -10.11
N LEU A 16 42.62 4.23 -9.04
CA LEU A 16 43.06 5.45 -8.37
C LEU A 16 44.53 5.31 -7.98
N ARG A 17 45.32 6.33 -8.28
CA ARG A 17 46.72 6.44 -7.86
C ARG A 17 46.96 7.81 -7.26
N VAL A 18 47.47 7.84 -6.03
CA VAL A 18 47.84 9.07 -5.35
C VAL A 18 49.32 9.00 -4.98
N GLU A 19 50.12 9.83 -5.64
CA GLU A 19 51.54 9.97 -5.37
C GLU A 19 51.77 11.17 -4.47
N THR A 20 52.44 10.93 -3.34
CA THR A 20 52.84 11.97 -2.37
C THR A 20 54.32 11.81 -2.02
N GLU A 21 54.87 12.75 -1.27
CA GLU A 21 56.25 12.64 -0.75
C GLU A 21 56.38 11.55 0.31
N LEU A 22 55.31 11.26 1.07
CA LEU A 22 55.35 10.31 2.19
C LEU A 22 55.02 8.87 1.78
N PHE A 23 54.13 8.67 0.81
CA PHE A 23 53.71 7.36 0.32
C PHE A 23 53.14 7.42 -1.10
N THR A 24 53.04 6.26 -1.74
CA THR A 24 52.21 6.07 -2.94
C THR A 24 51.04 5.15 -2.61
N LEU A 25 49.83 5.57 -2.97
CA LEU A 25 48.60 4.80 -2.81
C LEU A 25 48.12 4.31 -4.19
N PHE A 26 47.71 3.05 -4.23
CA PHE A 26 47.08 2.40 -5.38
C PHE A 26 45.76 1.78 -4.95
N ILE A 27 44.73 1.95 -5.79
CA ILE A 27 43.50 1.16 -5.72
C ILE A 27 43.37 0.45 -7.05
N GLN A 28 43.32 -0.89 -7.00
CA GLN A 28 43.25 -1.76 -8.15
C GLN A 28 41.95 -2.56 -8.15
N GLY A 29 41.35 -2.75 -9.31
CA GLY A 29 40.11 -3.50 -9.46
C GLY A 29 39.68 -3.60 -10.92
N ARG A 30 38.56 -4.28 -11.17
CA ARG A 30 37.94 -4.26 -12.50
C ARG A 30 37.17 -2.95 -12.66
N PRO A 31 37.34 -2.20 -13.75
CA PRO A 31 36.66 -0.92 -13.95
C PRO A 31 35.19 -1.09 -14.31
N TYR A 32 34.82 -2.25 -14.87
CA TYR A 32 33.46 -2.58 -15.30
C TYR A 32 32.91 -3.77 -14.52
N HIS A 33 31.63 -3.69 -14.16
CA HIS A 33 30.93 -4.81 -13.52
C HIS A 33 30.12 -5.60 -14.56
N PRO A 34 30.30 -6.93 -14.69
CA PRO A 34 29.64 -7.71 -15.74
C PRO A 34 28.10 -7.55 -15.77
N THR A 35 27.45 -7.57 -14.60
CA THR A 35 26.00 -7.34 -14.49
C THR A 35 25.57 -5.95 -14.99
N VAL A 36 26.36 -4.91 -14.67
CA VAL A 36 26.07 -3.52 -15.06
C VAL A 36 26.20 -3.35 -16.57
N GLU A 37 27.17 -4.03 -17.19
CA GLU A 37 27.32 -4.07 -18.64
C GLU A 37 26.15 -4.80 -19.31
N THR A 38 25.84 -6.02 -18.86
CA THR A 38 24.77 -6.83 -19.47
C THR A 38 23.40 -6.18 -19.36
N LEU A 39 23.11 -5.50 -18.25
CA LEU A 39 21.84 -4.83 -18.01
C LEU A 39 21.83 -3.35 -18.43
N GLN A 40 22.94 -2.84 -18.96
CA GLN A 40 23.12 -1.44 -19.34
C GLN A 40 22.81 -0.43 -18.22
N LEU A 41 23.14 -0.74 -16.96
CA LEU A 41 22.87 0.12 -15.80
C LEU A 41 23.80 1.34 -15.76
N HIS A 42 23.39 2.39 -15.03
CA HIS A 42 24.14 3.65 -14.79
C HIS A 42 24.47 4.43 -16.05
N ARG A 43 23.53 4.40 -17.01
CA ARG A 43 23.61 5.12 -18.28
C ARG A 43 22.45 6.10 -18.39
N SER A 44 22.71 7.23 -19.03
CA SER A 44 21.70 8.21 -19.38
C SER A 44 20.82 7.72 -20.54
N SER A 45 19.76 8.47 -20.87
CA SER A 45 18.89 8.16 -22.01
C SER A 45 19.63 8.15 -23.36
N SER A 46 20.77 8.85 -23.46
CA SER A 46 21.68 8.82 -24.63
C SER A 46 22.72 7.69 -24.57
N GLN A 47 22.59 6.76 -23.61
CA GLN A 47 23.52 5.64 -23.37
C GLN A 47 24.93 6.06 -22.90
N GLU A 48 25.09 7.32 -22.48
CA GLU A 48 26.34 7.82 -21.89
C GLU A 48 26.40 7.49 -20.39
N TRP A 49 27.61 7.19 -19.90
CA TRP A 49 27.82 6.88 -18.49
C TRP A 49 27.53 8.06 -17.57
N VAL A 50 26.92 7.74 -16.44
CA VAL A 50 26.67 8.71 -15.38
C VAL A 50 27.97 9.03 -14.64
N SER A 51 28.24 10.32 -14.39
CA SER A 51 29.40 10.74 -13.61
C SER A 51 29.32 10.32 -12.13
N ALA A 52 30.46 9.84 -11.62
CA ALA A 52 30.69 9.53 -10.21
C ALA A 52 31.40 10.67 -9.46
N GLN A 53 31.13 10.76 -8.16
CA GLN A 53 31.77 11.70 -7.25
C GLN A 53 33.04 11.10 -6.64
N LEU A 54 34.12 11.87 -6.71
CA LEU A 54 35.39 11.60 -6.05
C LEU A 54 35.89 12.88 -5.37
N GLY A 55 36.22 12.80 -4.09
CA GLY A 55 36.73 13.91 -3.29
C GLY A 55 38.01 13.50 -2.57
N LEU A 56 39.07 14.29 -2.67
CA LEU A 56 40.30 14.08 -1.89
C LEU A 56 40.60 15.32 -1.06
N VAL A 57 40.86 15.15 0.23
CA VAL A 57 41.33 16.23 1.11
C VAL A 57 42.72 15.86 1.60
N CYS A 58 43.71 16.63 1.16
CA CYS A 58 45.12 16.42 1.45
C CYS A 58 45.61 17.40 2.52
N SER A 59 46.37 16.89 3.49
CA SER A 59 47.10 17.72 4.45
C SER A 59 48.31 18.38 3.77
N GLU A 60 48.67 19.59 4.18
CA GLU A 60 49.89 20.30 3.74
C GLU A 60 51.17 19.46 3.96
N ARG A 61 51.16 18.51 4.90
CA ARG A 61 52.28 17.60 5.18
C ARG A 61 52.57 16.58 4.07
N LEU A 62 51.69 16.42 3.09
CA LEU A 62 51.88 15.48 1.98
C LEU A 62 52.79 16.04 0.87
N GLY A 63 53.13 17.33 0.91
CA GLY A 63 53.97 18.00 -0.08
C GLY A 63 53.28 18.06 -1.45
N ASN A 64 54.05 17.83 -2.52
CA ASN A 64 53.48 17.71 -3.86
C ASN A 64 52.64 16.43 -4.00
N VAL A 65 51.35 16.61 -4.32
CA VAL A 65 50.40 15.51 -4.52
C VAL A 65 50.00 15.44 -5.98
N GLN A 66 50.24 14.28 -6.62
CA GLN A 66 49.73 13.98 -7.96
C GLN A 66 48.66 12.89 -7.86
N ILE A 67 47.49 13.15 -8.44
CA ILE A 67 46.34 12.25 -8.42
C ILE A 67 46.05 11.82 -9.85
N LYS A 68 45.94 10.51 -10.06
CA LYS A 68 45.54 9.92 -11.33
C LYS A 68 44.34 9.02 -11.14
N VAL A 69 43.40 9.07 -12.08
CA VAL A 69 42.18 8.24 -12.10
C VAL A 69 42.06 7.51 -13.42
N PHE A 70 41.39 6.36 -13.40
CA PHE A 70 41.13 5.61 -14.62
C PHE A 70 40.09 6.32 -15.51
N SER A 71 40.40 6.48 -16.79
CA SER A 71 39.49 6.96 -17.82
C SER A 71 39.28 5.90 -18.91
N PRO A 72 38.03 5.50 -19.19
CA PRO A 72 37.70 4.63 -20.32
C PRO A 72 38.14 5.18 -21.66
N GLU A 73 38.01 6.50 -21.88
CA GLU A 73 38.30 7.17 -23.15
C GLU A 73 39.80 7.13 -23.48
N ALA A 74 40.64 7.29 -22.44
CA ALA A 74 42.09 7.24 -22.58
C ALA A 74 42.66 5.81 -22.48
N HIS A 75 41.82 4.81 -22.22
CA HIS A 75 42.21 3.42 -21.92
C HIS A 75 43.35 3.33 -20.88
N GLY A 76 43.32 4.19 -19.87
CA GLY A 76 44.42 4.33 -18.92
C GLY A 76 44.20 5.40 -17.85
N MET A 77 45.26 5.69 -17.11
CA MET A 77 45.24 6.66 -16.02
C MET A 77 45.46 8.09 -16.54
N VAL A 78 44.58 9.01 -16.19
CA VAL A 78 44.68 10.44 -16.51
C VAL A 78 44.89 11.25 -15.22
N ASP A 79 45.63 12.35 -15.32
CA ASP A 79 45.75 13.30 -14.20
C ASP A 79 44.38 13.91 -13.89
N TRP A 80 44.02 13.96 -12.60
CA TRP A 80 42.71 14.42 -12.14
C TRP A 80 42.83 15.62 -11.21
N GLN A 81 41.96 16.61 -11.40
CA GLN A 81 41.85 17.77 -10.53
C GLN A 81 40.56 17.77 -9.70
N GLN A 82 40.62 18.42 -8.55
CA GLN A 82 39.47 18.54 -7.65
C GLN A 82 38.25 19.13 -8.39
N ARG A 83 37.11 18.44 -8.32
CA ARG A 83 35.80 18.77 -8.96
C ARG A 83 35.63 18.30 -10.40
N GLU A 84 36.60 17.63 -11.01
CA GLU A 84 36.38 16.94 -12.28
C GLU A 84 35.56 15.66 -12.06
N SER A 85 34.64 15.37 -12.99
CA SER A 85 33.81 14.16 -12.94
C SER A 85 34.64 12.92 -13.19
N VAL A 86 34.36 11.84 -12.46
CA VAL A 86 35.08 10.56 -12.60
C VAL A 86 34.14 9.50 -13.17
N PHE A 87 34.70 8.51 -13.84
CA PHE A 87 33.98 7.34 -14.32
C PHE A 87 33.55 6.42 -13.14
N PRO A 88 32.33 5.84 -13.15
CA PRO A 88 31.87 4.93 -12.11
C PRO A 88 32.58 3.58 -12.19
N CYS A 89 33.62 3.39 -11.38
CA CYS A 89 34.43 2.16 -11.35
C CYS A 89 34.31 1.36 -10.04
N PHE A 90 33.59 1.88 -9.05
CA PHE A 90 33.43 1.26 -7.74
C PHE A 90 32.01 0.72 -7.53
N TYR A 91 31.91 -0.59 -7.26
CA TYR A 91 30.65 -1.33 -7.17
C TYR A 91 30.57 -2.14 -5.87
N GLU A 92 29.37 -2.23 -5.30
CA GLU A 92 29.11 -2.81 -3.96
C GLU A 92 29.70 -4.21 -3.73
N THR A 93 29.48 -5.17 -4.65
CA THR A 93 29.83 -6.59 -4.49
C THR A 93 31.20 -6.93 -5.06
N GLN A 94 31.93 -5.95 -5.58
CA GLN A 94 33.23 -6.15 -6.19
C GLN A 94 34.34 -5.93 -5.18
N SER A 95 35.41 -6.71 -5.31
CA SER A 95 36.60 -6.57 -4.47
C SER A 95 37.62 -5.64 -5.11
N TYR A 96 38.18 -4.74 -4.29
CA TYR A 96 39.20 -3.76 -4.70
C TYR A 96 40.44 -3.91 -3.83
N GLU A 97 41.61 -4.00 -4.46
CA GLU A 97 42.88 -4.10 -3.74
C GLU A 97 43.40 -2.69 -3.46
N LEU A 98 43.57 -2.37 -2.18
CA LEU A 98 44.20 -1.13 -1.74
C LEU A 98 45.62 -1.43 -1.30
N VAL A 99 46.59 -0.73 -1.87
CA VAL A 99 48.02 -0.86 -1.56
C VAL A 99 48.61 0.51 -1.28
N ILE A 100 49.28 0.66 -0.14
CA ILE A 100 50.01 1.86 0.25
C ILE A 100 51.47 1.48 0.43
N GLN A 101 52.34 2.05 -0.40
CA GLN A 101 53.79 1.92 -0.30
C GLN A 101 54.36 3.14 0.41
N LYS A 102 54.92 2.94 1.61
CA LYS A 102 55.57 3.99 2.39
C LYS A 102 56.92 4.36 1.75
N LYS A 103 57.15 5.66 1.54
CA LYS A 103 58.46 6.21 1.11
C LYS A 103 59.33 6.63 2.30
N THR A 104 58.71 6.87 3.45
CA THR A 104 59.35 7.29 4.70
C THR A 104 58.99 6.34 5.84
N ALA A 105 59.75 6.36 6.93
CA ALA A 105 59.50 5.55 8.14
C ALA A 105 58.27 6.00 8.97
N ALA A 106 57.35 6.75 8.38
CA ALA A 106 56.17 7.24 9.07
C ALA A 106 55.19 6.10 9.39
N ASN A 107 54.67 6.10 10.63
CA ASN A 107 53.63 5.17 11.06
C ASN A 107 52.28 5.54 10.44
N LEU A 108 52.03 5.05 9.23
CA LEU A 108 50.75 5.17 8.55
C LEU A 108 49.76 4.12 9.05
N SER A 109 48.49 4.50 9.13
CA SER A 109 47.37 3.65 9.49
C SER A 109 46.17 3.98 8.60
N PHE A 110 45.38 2.96 8.27
CA PHE A 110 44.14 3.11 7.51
C PHE A 110 42.96 3.20 8.48
N TYR A 111 42.07 4.16 8.26
CA TYR A 111 40.87 4.37 9.05
C TYR A 111 39.64 4.45 8.16
N HIS A 112 38.64 3.63 8.48
CA HIS A 112 37.30 3.68 7.91
C HIS A 112 36.30 3.54 9.08
N GLU A 113 35.10 4.12 8.98
CA GLU A 113 34.07 3.99 10.01
C GLU A 113 33.66 2.52 10.24
N ASN A 114 33.35 1.80 9.17
CA ASN A 114 33.19 0.34 9.16
C ASN A 114 34.47 -0.38 9.63
N VAL A 115 34.34 -1.15 10.72
CA VAL A 115 35.44 -1.90 11.35
C VAL A 115 35.95 -3.03 10.45
N LEU A 116 35.09 -3.66 9.65
CA LEU A 116 35.47 -4.75 8.75
C LEU A 116 36.43 -4.25 7.67
N LEU A 117 36.10 -3.13 7.02
CA LEU A 117 36.97 -2.48 6.03
C LEU A 117 38.28 -2.00 6.67
N ARG A 118 38.21 -1.48 7.90
CA ARG A 118 39.40 -1.07 8.65
C ARG A 118 40.35 -2.23 8.93
N GLN A 119 39.82 -3.39 9.31
CA GLN A 119 40.60 -4.60 9.63
C GLN A 119 41.08 -5.35 8.38
N ALA A 120 40.48 -5.10 7.22
CA ALA A 120 40.89 -5.69 5.96
C ALA A 120 42.27 -5.22 5.49
N ILE A 121 42.63 -3.97 5.81
CA ILE A 121 43.95 -3.40 5.48
C ILE A 121 44.96 -3.73 6.59
N LYS A 122 46.01 -4.47 6.23
CA LYS A 122 47.04 -4.93 7.18
C LYS A 122 48.44 -4.54 6.69
N PRO A 123 49.40 -4.34 7.62
CA PRO A 123 50.79 -4.17 7.25
C PRO A 123 51.35 -5.47 6.67
N LEU A 124 51.97 -5.36 5.49
CA LEU A 124 52.73 -6.42 4.85
C LEU A 124 54.21 -6.02 4.90
N GLY A 125 54.91 -6.50 5.93
CA GLY A 125 56.25 -6.00 6.27
C GLY A 125 56.21 -4.58 6.85
N GLU A 126 57.34 -3.88 6.80
CA GLU A 126 57.47 -2.54 7.41
C GLU A 126 56.99 -1.42 6.46
N THR A 127 57.12 -1.64 5.15
CA THR A 127 56.99 -0.60 4.12
C THR A 127 55.65 -0.59 3.40
N ILE A 128 54.84 -1.65 3.48
CA ILE A 128 53.58 -1.76 2.73
C ILE A 128 52.39 -1.94 3.67
N LEU A 129 51.28 -1.27 3.38
CA LEU A 129 49.95 -1.59 3.92
C LEU A 129 49.09 -2.06 2.75
N ALA A 130 48.48 -3.24 2.86
CA ALA A 130 47.67 -3.78 1.78
C ALA A 130 46.44 -4.53 2.32
N GLY A 131 45.39 -4.59 1.51
CA GLY A 131 44.22 -5.39 1.80
C GLY A 131 43.14 -5.26 0.74
N VAL A 132 42.11 -6.09 0.87
CA VAL A 132 41.00 -6.14 -0.07
C VAL A 132 39.79 -5.44 0.54
N LEU A 133 39.35 -4.37 -0.09
CA LEU A 133 38.11 -3.67 0.25
C LEU A 133 36.94 -4.33 -0.49
N ASN A 134 35.92 -4.72 0.25
CA ASN A 134 34.65 -5.19 -0.28
C ASN A 134 33.53 -4.50 0.49
N PHE A 135 32.74 -3.70 -0.22
CA PHE A 135 31.70 -2.85 0.37
C PHE A 135 30.39 -3.63 0.62
N GLY A 136 30.29 -4.88 0.15
CA GLY A 136 29.16 -5.75 0.36
C GLY A 136 27.89 -5.21 -0.30
N ASN A 137 26.99 -4.67 0.51
CA ASN A 137 25.75 -4.02 0.07
C ASN A 137 25.70 -2.54 0.52
N GLU A 138 26.85 -1.92 0.86
CA GLU A 138 26.95 -0.50 1.16
C GLU A 138 27.15 0.27 -0.16
N VAL A 139 26.20 1.17 -0.48
CA VAL A 139 26.15 1.94 -1.73
C VAL A 139 26.01 3.43 -1.40
N GLY A 140 26.59 4.29 -2.25
CA GLY A 140 26.65 5.73 -2.08
C GLY A 140 28.03 6.23 -1.67
N LEU A 141 28.08 7.40 -1.05
CA LEU A 141 29.33 8.04 -0.65
C LEU A 141 29.93 7.33 0.55
N THR A 142 31.18 6.87 0.41
CA THR A 142 32.00 6.34 1.49
C THR A 142 33.26 7.16 1.66
N GLU A 143 33.69 7.33 2.92
CA GLU A 143 34.85 8.13 3.29
C GLU A 143 35.83 7.29 4.13
N TRP A 144 37.11 7.37 3.78
CA TRP A 144 38.19 6.77 4.56
C TRP A 144 39.44 7.65 4.57
N GLU A 145 40.30 7.39 5.55
CA GLU A 145 41.44 8.24 5.85
C GLU A 145 42.73 7.44 6.01
N ILE A 146 43.83 8.02 5.53
CA ILE A 146 45.19 7.64 5.90
C ILE A 146 45.61 8.55 7.06
N ARG A 147 45.95 7.96 8.19
CA ARG A 147 46.36 8.69 9.40
C ARG A 147 47.81 8.41 9.75
N SER A 148 48.51 9.44 10.23
CA SER A 148 49.82 9.31 10.89
C SER A 148 49.74 9.90 12.29
N SER A 149 50.16 9.14 13.29
CA SER A 149 50.13 9.55 14.71
C SER A 149 48.77 10.12 15.17
N GLY A 150 47.67 9.56 14.64
CA GLY A 150 46.29 9.97 14.96
C GLY A 150 45.74 11.16 14.16
N GLN A 151 46.55 11.83 13.33
CA GLN A 151 46.09 12.92 12.47
C GLN A 151 45.85 12.43 11.03
N ALA A 152 44.75 12.86 10.41
CA ALA A 152 44.44 12.55 9.02
C ALA A 152 45.40 13.29 8.06
N LEU A 153 46.10 12.52 7.24
CA LEU A 153 46.99 13.02 6.19
C LEU A 153 46.26 13.13 4.85
N LEU A 154 45.54 12.07 4.50
CA LEU A 154 44.72 12.00 3.29
C LEU A 154 43.34 11.50 3.69
N ARG A 155 42.31 12.15 3.17
CA ARG A 155 40.92 11.71 3.25
C ARG A 155 40.40 11.54 1.84
N VAL A 156 39.82 10.38 1.55
CA VAL A 156 39.25 10.05 0.25
C VAL A 156 37.77 9.76 0.43
N GLU A 157 36.97 10.50 -0.31
CA GLU A 157 35.54 10.32 -0.48
C GLU A 157 35.30 9.73 -1.88
N MET A 158 34.61 8.61 -1.95
CA MET A 158 34.33 7.90 -3.21
C MET A 158 32.89 7.42 -3.24
N GLU A 159 32.32 7.36 -4.43
CA GLU A 159 30.95 6.91 -4.65
C GLU A 159 30.91 5.44 -5.10
N ILE A 160 30.19 4.61 -4.34
CA ILE A 160 29.99 3.18 -4.62
C ILE A 160 28.64 2.98 -5.30
N PHE A 161 28.61 2.25 -6.42
CA PHE A 161 27.41 2.02 -7.23
C PHE A 161 26.81 0.63 -6.97
N PRO A 162 25.46 0.50 -7.01
CA PRO A 162 24.78 -0.80 -6.95
C PRO A 162 25.02 -1.60 -8.24
N SER A 163 25.14 -2.93 -8.15
CA SER A 163 25.39 -3.76 -9.34
C SER A 163 24.14 -4.33 -10.00
N LYS A 164 23.00 -4.35 -9.29
CA LYS A 164 21.74 -4.95 -9.76
C LYS A 164 20.58 -3.97 -9.98
N MET A 165 20.78 -2.67 -9.77
CA MET A 165 19.78 -1.62 -10.05
C MET A 165 20.47 -0.32 -10.47
N ASP A 166 19.73 0.60 -11.08
CA ASP A 166 20.28 1.92 -11.44
C ASP A 166 20.42 2.82 -10.21
N TYR A 167 21.54 3.52 -10.08
CA TYR A 167 21.82 4.33 -8.89
C TYR A 167 20.99 5.62 -8.84
N LYS A 168 20.90 6.35 -9.96
CA LYS A 168 20.22 7.66 -9.97
C LYS A 168 18.73 7.52 -10.24
N LEU A 169 18.33 6.57 -11.09
CA LEU A 169 16.94 6.38 -11.48
C LEU A 169 16.16 5.55 -10.46
N ASP A 170 16.77 4.53 -9.86
CA ASP A 170 16.03 3.61 -8.98
C ASP A 170 16.40 3.83 -7.51
N TYR A 171 17.68 3.73 -7.15
CA TYR A 171 18.10 3.80 -5.74
C TYR A 171 17.74 5.15 -5.07
N GLN A 172 18.04 6.28 -5.72
CA GLN A 172 17.67 7.59 -5.18
C GLN A 172 16.15 7.77 -5.06
N ASN A 173 15.38 7.23 -6.01
CA ASN A 173 13.92 7.27 -5.96
C ASN A 173 13.36 6.37 -4.86
N ILE A 174 13.93 5.18 -4.66
CA ILE A 174 13.62 4.31 -3.52
C ILE A 174 13.82 5.06 -2.21
N LEU A 175 14.97 5.70 -2.01
CA LEU A 175 15.25 6.51 -0.82
C LEU A 175 14.21 7.62 -0.64
N ASN A 176 13.89 8.36 -1.71
CA ASN A 176 12.92 9.45 -1.67
C ASN A 176 11.51 8.96 -1.34
N GLU A 177 11.06 7.87 -1.96
CA GLU A 177 9.74 7.28 -1.72
C GLU A 177 9.62 6.71 -0.30
N VAL A 178 10.64 6.01 0.21
CA VAL A 178 10.66 5.52 1.60
C VAL A 178 10.51 6.68 2.58
N ASN A 179 11.29 7.74 2.37
CA ASN A 179 11.19 8.97 3.15
C ASN A 179 9.76 9.54 3.12
N GLU A 180 9.21 9.75 1.93
CA GLU A 180 7.88 10.33 1.76
C GLU A 180 6.79 9.50 2.44
N GLN A 181 6.82 8.18 2.27
CA GLN A 181 5.84 7.26 2.86
C GLN A 181 5.91 7.25 4.39
N ILE A 182 7.12 7.21 4.95
CA ILE A 182 7.32 7.29 6.39
C ILE A 182 6.73 8.61 6.94
N TYR A 183 6.97 9.74 6.26
CA TYR A 183 6.40 11.02 6.65
C TYR A 183 4.87 11.06 6.52
N ASN A 184 4.31 10.49 5.44
CA ASN A 184 2.87 10.37 5.22
C ASN A 184 2.21 9.60 6.37
N LEU A 185 2.74 8.42 6.69
CA LEU A 185 2.21 7.57 7.75
C LEU A 185 2.29 8.25 9.12
N ALA A 186 3.39 8.95 9.41
CA ALA A 186 3.59 9.69 10.66
C ALA A 186 2.57 10.82 10.80
N PHE A 187 2.32 11.56 9.71
CA PHE A 187 1.29 12.57 9.68
C PHE A 187 -0.11 11.99 9.89
N ASP A 188 -0.45 10.89 9.20
CA ASP A 188 -1.76 10.23 9.35
C ASP A 188 -2.00 9.72 10.77
N PHE A 189 -0.96 9.15 11.39
CA PHE A 189 -0.99 8.75 12.78
C PHE A 189 -1.25 9.95 13.69
N LEU A 190 -0.47 11.02 13.54
CA LEU A 190 -0.61 12.22 14.36
C LEU A 190 -1.98 12.85 14.19
N ARG A 191 -2.48 13.00 12.96
CA ARG A 191 -3.81 13.55 12.68
C ARG A 191 -4.91 12.81 13.45
N LYS A 192 -4.87 11.47 13.47
CA LYS A 192 -5.88 10.64 14.16
C LYS A 192 -5.74 10.68 15.68
N THR A 193 -4.53 10.82 16.22
CA THR A 193 -4.24 10.73 17.67
C THR A 193 -4.07 12.09 18.37
N TYR A 194 -4.01 13.19 17.62
CA TYR A 194 -3.81 14.55 18.14
C TYR A 194 -4.93 15.03 19.07
N GLN A 195 -6.13 14.44 18.98
CA GLN A 195 -7.25 14.81 19.85
C GLN A 195 -7.05 14.34 21.31
N LEU A 196 -6.15 13.38 21.58
CA LEU A 196 -6.05 12.71 22.89
C LEU A 196 -4.81 13.08 23.71
N THR A 197 -3.80 13.75 23.13
CA THR A 197 -2.55 14.05 23.84
C THR A 197 -2.31 15.54 23.92
N GLY A 198 -2.58 16.10 25.10
CA GLY A 198 -2.17 17.46 25.46
C GLY A 198 -0.67 17.66 25.19
N LEU A 199 -0.35 18.79 24.58
CA LEU A 199 0.98 19.17 24.15
C LEU A 199 1.99 19.09 25.31
N ARG A 200 3.00 18.22 25.18
CA ARG A 200 4.34 18.49 25.72
C ARG A 200 5.30 18.56 24.54
N GLU A 201 5.90 19.74 24.36
CA GLU A 201 7.02 19.93 23.43
C GLU A 201 8.14 18.98 23.85
N THR A 202 8.66 18.22 22.88
CA THR A 202 9.88 17.43 23.07
C THR A 202 11.01 18.42 23.35
N GLN A 203 11.60 18.35 24.56
CA GLN A 203 12.55 19.35 25.01
C GLN A 203 13.87 19.39 24.21
N HIS A 204 14.18 18.42 23.34
CA HIS A 204 15.50 18.30 22.70
C HIS A 204 15.44 17.93 21.19
N GLN A 205 14.91 18.79 20.32
CA GLN A 205 15.19 18.70 18.88
C GLN A 205 16.49 19.45 18.57
N SER A 206 17.42 18.83 17.84
CA SER A 206 18.64 19.54 17.42
C SER A 206 18.33 20.52 16.27
N LEU A 207 18.96 21.70 16.27
CA LEU A 207 18.72 22.69 15.19
C LEU A 207 19.13 22.16 13.80
N THR A 208 20.10 21.24 13.74
CA THR A 208 20.53 20.59 12.50
C THR A 208 19.45 19.67 11.95
N GLU A 209 18.83 18.84 12.80
CA GLU A 209 17.70 17.98 12.46
C GLU A 209 16.50 18.79 11.97
N PHE A 210 16.18 19.88 12.68
CA PHE A 210 15.15 20.83 12.27
C PHE A 210 15.42 21.37 10.85
N PHE A 211 16.67 21.74 10.55
CA PHE A 211 17.05 22.29 9.25
C PHE A 211 16.94 21.26 8.11
N THR A 212 17.36 20.01 8.33
CA THR A 212 17.26 18.96 7.31
C THR A 212 15.80 18.64 6.97
N ILE A 213 14.93 18.52 7.99
CA ILE A 213 13.50 18.33 7.77
C ILE A 213 12.92 19.52 7.01
N LEU A 214 13.26 20.74 7.44
CA LEU A 214 12.79 21.96 6.80
C LEU A 214 13.18 22.00 5.33
N GLN A 215 14.42 21.69 4.96
CA GLN A 215 14.87 21.70 3.57
C GLN A 215 13.99 20.84 2.66
N HIS A 216 13.57 19.67 3.13
CA HIS A 216 12.73 18.76 2.36
C HIS A 216 11.30 19.31 2.18
N VAL A 217 10.72 19.91 3.23
CA VAL A 217 9.33 20.40 3.19
C VAL A 217 9.19 21.86 2.77
N PHE A 218 10.29 22.61 2.64
CA PHE A 218 10.26 24.07 2.52
C PHE A 218 9.50 24.55 1.29
N ARG A 219 9.74 23.92 0.13
CA ARG A 219 9.04 24.26 -1.11
C ARG A 219 7.54 24.01 -0.99
N GLN A 220 7.15 22.84 -0.46
CA GLN A 220 5.76 22.49 -0.23
C GLN A 220 5.07 23.46 0.73
N LEU A 221 5.78 23.90 1.78
CA LEU A 221 5.29 24.90 2.72
C LEU A 221 5.02 26.24 2.01
N LEU A 222 5.95 26.73 1.20
CA LEU A 222 5.77 27.99 0.46
C LEU A 222 4.62 27.89 -0.54
N ASP A 223 4.57 26.82 -1.34
CA ASP A 223 3.50 26.58 -2.32
C ASP A 223 2.13 26.51 -1.64
N ALA A 224 2.06 25.90 -0.45
CA ALA A 224 0.84 25.83 0.35
C ALA A 224 0.41 27.22 0.85
N VAL A 225 1.34 28.05 1.33
CA VAL A 225 1.01 29.42 1.77
C VAL A 225 0.62 30.31 0.59
N GLU A 226 1.28 30.17 -0.57
CA GLU A 226 0.88 30.86 -1.80
C GLU A 226 -0.52 30.46 -2.27
N ARG A 227 -0.89 29.19 -2.10
CA ARG A 227 -2.25 28.71 -2.36
C ARG A 227 -3.26 29.35 -1.40
N ILE A 228 -2.92 29.48 -0.12
CA ILE A 228 -3.76 30.18 0.87
C ILE A 228 -3.92 31.64 0.50
N ASN A 229 -2.86 32.31 0.03
CA ASN A 229 -2.92 33.71 -0.38
C ASN A 229 -3.95 33.98 -1.49
N LYS A 230 -4.26 32.98 -2.34
CA LYS A 230 -5.30 33.10 -3.37
C LYS A 230 -6.72 33.08 -2.80
N ASN A 231 -6.95 32.39 -1.68
CA ASN A 231 -8.26 32.32 -1.02
C ASN A 231 -8.09 32.12 0.50
N PRO A 232 -7.68 33.17 1.24
CA PRO A 232 -7.42 33.06 2.67
C PRO A 232 -8.72 32.97 3.45
N ASN A 233 -8.73 32.19 4.54
CA ASN A 233 -9.83 32.11 5.47
C ASN A 233 -10.10 33.51 6.08
N TYR A 234 -11.36 33.92 6.08
CA TYR A 234 -11.78 35.24 6.56
C TYR A 234 -12.98 35.12 7.50
N ALA A 235 -13.04 36.03 8.46
CA ALA A 235 -14.22 36.30 9.25
C ALA A 235 -15.00 37.49 8.65
N LEU A 236 -16.32 37.43 8.67
CA LEU A 236 -17.17 38.56 8.30
C LEU A 236 -17.42 39.43 9.54
N LEU A 237 -16.77 40.59 9.61
CA LEU A 237 -17.04 41.57 10.65
C LEU A 237 -18.14 42.54 10.20
N GLN A 238 -19.09 42.77 11.09
CA GLN A 238 -20.10 43.81 10.93
C GLN A 238 -19.61 45.07 11.64
N ASP A 239 -19.37 46.12 10.86
CA ASP A 239 -19.03 47.43 11.38
C ASP A 239 -20.26 48.34 11.27
N ARG A 240 -20.65 48.95 12.39
CA ARG A 240 -21.84 49.80 12.49
C ARG A 240 -21.38 51.23 12.68
N ARG A 241 -21.67 52.08 11.70
CA ARG A 241 -21.23 53.48 11.69
C ARG A 241 -22.43 54.40 11.56
N LEU A 242 -22.48 55.44 12.39
CA LEU A 242 -23.44 56.50 12.23
C LEU A 242 -22.97 57.41 11.08
N VAL A 243 -23.80 57.56 10.05
CA VAL A 243 -23.49 58.39 8.88
C VAL A 243 -24.69 59.28 8.57
N ASP A 244 -24.44 60.39 7.88
CA ASP A 244 -25.50 61.24 7.33
C ASP A 244 -26.47 60.38 6.50
N ALA A 245 -27.78 60.57 6.70
CA ALA A 245 -28.82 59.78 6.06
C ALA A 245 -28.69 59.78 4.53
N ASN A 246 -28.22 60.87 3.93
CA ASN A 246 -28.00 60.99 2.49
C ASN A 246 -26.84 60.14 1.96
N ARG A 247 -25.93 59.71 2.83
CA ARG A 247 -24.73 58.90 2.49
C ARG A 247 -24.91 57.41 2.75
N VAL A 248 -26.06 57.00 3.30
CA VAL A 248 -26.37 55.61 3.62
C VAL A 248 -26.66 54.84 2.34
N LYS A 249 -25.88 53.81 2.03
CA LYS A 249 -26.16 52.95 0.85
C LYS A 249 -27.26 51.94 1.15
N LYS A 250 -27.32 51.44 2.38
CA LYS A 250 -28.31 50.44 2.81
C LYS A 250 -28.71 50.62 4.27
N ALA A 251 -29.94 51.08 4.50
CA ALA A 251 -30.51 51.19 5.83
C ALA A 251 -31.15 49.87 6.26
N GLY A 252 -30.76 49.34 7.43
CA GLY A 252 -31.37 48.14 8.02
C GLY A 252 -32.45 48.47 9.07
N ARG A 253 -33.17 47.44 9.55
CA ARG A 253 -34.25 47.57 10.56
C ARG A 253 -33.75 48.09 11.91
N GLU A 254 -32.47 47.94 12.19
CA GLU A 254 -31.80 48.49 13.37
C GLU A 254 -31.98 50.01 13.52
N ASN A 255 -32.15 50.73 12.41
CA ASN A 255 -32.36 52.17 12.41
C ASN A 255 -33.69 52.60 13.04
N ILE A 256 -34.71 51.74 13.02
CA ILE A 256 -35.99 52.04 13.65
C ILE A 256 -35.80 52.19 15.17
N ARG A 257 -35.05 51.25 15.78
CA ARG A 257 -34.74 51.30 17.21
C ARG A 257 -33.80 52.45 17.55
N GLU A 258 -32.86 52.76 16.65
CA GLU A 258 -31.92 53.86 16.83
C GLU A 258 -32.62 55.22 16.81
N LEU A 259 -33.50 55.46 15.83
CA LEU A 259 -34.28 56.70 15.72
C LEU A 259 -35.29 56.85 16.86
N ALA A 260 -35.88 55.74 17.33
CA ALA A 260 -36.76 55.77 18.50
C ALA A 260 -36.01 56.16 19.79
N LYS A 261 -34.73 55.80 19.91
CA LYS A 261 -33.88 56.15 21.06
C LYS A 261 -33.29 57.56 20.96
N HIS A 262 -33.14 58.08 19.75
CA HIS A 262 -32.53 59.38 19.47
C HIS A 262 -33.45 60.25 18.61
N PRO A 263 -34.57 60.77 19.17
CA PRO A 263 -35.53 61.60 18.43
C PRO A 263 -34.91 62.89 17.88
N GLU A 264 -33.83 63.39 18.49
CA GLU A 264 -33.06 64.55 18.03
C GLU A 264 -32.49 64.39 16.61
N ARG A 265 -32.41 63.15 16.11
CA ARG A 265 -31.94 62.86 14.75
C ARG A 265 -33.06 62.97 13.71
N LEU A 266 -34.30 63.22 14.11
CA LEU A 266 -35.41 63.52 13.23
C LEU A 266 -35.55 65.03 13.07
N ARG A 267 -35.60 65.49 11.82
CA ARG A 267 -35.82 66.88 11.45
C ARG A 267 -37.14 67.00 10.72
N GLU A 268 -37.92 68.02 11.06
CA GLU A 268 -39.18 68.30 10.38
C GLU A 268 -38.90 68.70 8.92
N ASP A 269 -39.58 68.02 7.99
CA ASP A 269 -39.46 68.21 6.55
C ASP A 269 -40.84 68.01 5.91
N MET A 270 -41.48 69.13 5.58
CA MET A 270 -42.85 69.18 5.09
C MET A 270 -43.00 68.55 3.70
N ASN A 271 -41.94 68.56 2.88
CA ASN A 271 -42.01 68.18 1.48
C ASN A 271 -41.54 66.73 1.26
N HIS A 272 -40.52 66.28 2.01
CA HIS A 272 -39.84 65.00 1.77
C HIS A 272 -39.72 64.13 3.03
N GLY A 273 -40.40 64.48 4.14
CA GLY A 273 -40.49 63.65 5.34
C GLY A 273 -41.20 62.32 5.11
N PHE A 274 -40.50 61.22 5.42
CA PHE A 274 -41.02 59.86 5.25
C PHE A 274 -41.72 59.32 6.50
N LEU A 275 -41.62 60.01 7.63
CA LEU A 275 -42.19 59.58 8.91
C LEU A 275 -43.15 60.64 9.43
N THR A 276 -44.45 60.32 9.47
CA THR A 276 -45.49 61.24 9.92
C THR A 276 -45.85 60.97 11.39
N ILE A 277 -45.71 61.97 12.24
CA ILE A 277 -46.15 61.93 13.64
C ILE A 277 -47.16 63.05 13.84
N GLY A 278 -48.42 62.70 14.05
CA GLY A 278 -49.52 63.68 14.05
C GLY A 278 -49.71 64.30 12.66
N SER A 279 -49.65 65.62 12.57
CA SER A 279 -49.75 66.39 11.31
C SER A 279 -48.40 66.85 10.75
N ARG A 280 -47.27 66.38 11.30
CA ARG A 280 -45.92 66.81 10.91
C ARG A 280 -45.15 65.66 10.29
N ASN A 281 -44.38 65.98 9.25
CA ASN A 281 -43.53 65.03 8.53
C ASN A 281 -42.07 65.23 8.95
N TYR A 282 -41.36 64.13 9.17
CA TYR A 282 -39.97 64.12 9.62
C TYR A 282 -39.08 63.30 8.67
N THR A 283 -37.83 63.77 8.47
CA THR A 283 -36.72 63.02 7.87
C THR A 283 -35.63 62.74 8.90
N ALA A 284 -34.91 61.63 8.73
CA ALA A 284 -33.72 61.35 9.54
C ALA A 284 -32.51 62.15 9.02
N THR A 285 -31.74 62.75 9.93
CA THR A 285 -30.47 63.43 9.62
C THR A 285 -29.30 62.44 9.57
N HIS A 286 -29.30 61.44 10.46
CA HIS A 286 -28.26 60.42 10.56
C HIS A 286 -28.89 59.05 10.75
N LEU A 287 -28.31 58.03 10.10
CA LEU A 287 -28.70 56.64 10.24
C LEU A 287 -27.46 55.77 10.44
N MET A 288 -27.65 54.63 11.10
CA MET A 288 -26.64 53.59 11.23
C MET A 288 -26.55 52.79 9.93
N GLU A 289 -25.36 52.77 9.34
CA GLU A 289 -25.01 51.91 8.23
C GLU A 289 -24.23 50.70 8.75
N THR A 290 -24.77 49.49 8.52
CA THR A 290 -24.06 48.24 8.80
C THR A 290 -23.26 47.83 7.57
N ARG A 291 -21.94 48.01 7.61
CA ARG A 291 -21.04 47.52 6.55
C ARG A 291 -20.46 46.17 6.95
N ARG A 292 -20.44 45.23 6.00
CA ARG A 292 -19.72 43.97 6.16
C ARG A 292 -18.32 44.15 5.61
N ARG A 293 -17.30 43.91 6.42
CA ARG A 293 -15.90 43.85 5.99
C ARG A 293 -15.36 42.44 6.19
N LEU A 294 -14.54 42.00 5.24
CA LEU A 294 -13.73 40.79 5.43
C LEU A 294 -12.61 41.12 6.41
N ALA A 295 -12.37 40.24 7.36
CA ALA A 295 -11.28 40.32 8.30
C ALA A 295 -10.46 39.04 8.21
N TYR A 296 -9.19 39.15 7.84
CA TYR A 296 -8.29 38.01 7.72
C TYR A 296 -7.67 37.60 9.06
N ASP A 297 -8.00 38.28 10.14
CA ASP A 297 -7.54 37.98 11.50
C ASP A 297 -8.28 36.78 12.14
N THR A 298 -8.09 35.61 11.53
CA THR A 298 -8.64 34.32 11.96
C THR A 298 -7.62 33.52 12.77
N ASN A 299 -8.05 32.59 13.63
CA ASN A 299 -7.13 31.76 14.41
C ASN A 299 -6.19 30.94 13.51
N GLU A 300 -6.67 30.51 12.35
CA GLU A 300 -5.90 29.77 11.35
C GLU A 300 -4.79 30.63 10.73
N ASN A 301 -5.09 31.87 10.36
CA ASN A 301 -4.09 32.78 9.78
C ASN A 301 -3.07 33.21 10.83
N ARG A 302 -3.51 33.43 12.08
CA ARG A 302 -2.60 33.68 13.22
C ARG A 302 -1.65 32.51 13.45
N PHE A 303 -2.14 31.27 13.34
CA PHE A 303 -1.30 30.08 13.45
C PHE A 303 -0.25 30.00 12.34
N ILE A 304 -0.63 30.24 11.09
CA ILE A 304 0.32 30.23 9.96
C ILE A 304 1.41 31.28 10.18
N ARG A 305 1.01 32.50 10.54
CA ARG A 305 1.95 33.59 10.85
C ARG A 305 2.93 33.16 11.94
N TRP A 306 2.42 32.67 13.07
CA TRP A 306 3.24 32.22 14.20
C TRP A 306 4.22 31.10 13.80
N MET A 307 3.79 30.13 12.99
CA MET A 307 4.65 29.05 12.53
C MET A 307 5.78 29.57 11.65
N LEU A 308 5.48 30.44 10.68
CA LEU A 308 6.48 31.02 9.78
C LEU A 308 7.48 31.90 10.55
N GLU A 309 7.00 32.68 11.52
CA GLU A 309 7.86 33.45 12.43
C GLU A 309 8.78 32.54 13.26
N ARG A 310 8.28 31.40 13.76
CA ARG A 310 9.09 30.40 14.48
C ARG A 310 10.17 29.78 13.59
N ILE A 311 9.82 29.41 12.35
CA ILE A 311 10.79 28.86 11.38
C ILE A 311 11.87 29.90 11.06
N HIS A 312 11.47 31.15 10.82
CA HIS A 312 12.40 32.26 10.57
C HIS A 312 13.36 32.49 11.74
N GLY A 313 12.85 32.44 12.98
CA GLY A 313 13.64 32.51 14.20
C GLY A 313 14.68 31.39 14.31
N ASN A 314 14.26 30.14 14.13
CA ASN A 314 15.16 28.98 14.17
C ASN A 314 16.26 29.04 13.10
N LEU A 315 15.93 29.49 11.88
CA LEU A 315 16.91 29.66 10.80
C LEU A 315 17.93 30.78 11.11
N LYS A 316 17.49 31.89 11.70
CA LYS A 316 18.39 32.96 12.18
C LYS A 316 19.33 32.47 13.26
N GLU A 317 18.80 31.70 14.22
CA GLU A 317 19.61 31.10 15.28
C GLU A 317 20.64 30.12 14.71
N LEU A 318 20.25 29.25 13.78
CA LEU A 318 21.15 28.33 13.08
C LEU A 318 22.26 29.10 12.36
N LYS A 319 21.91 30.14 11.60
CA LYS A 319 22.89 31.02 10.92
C LYS A 319 23.87 31.66 11.90
N SER A 320 23.38 32.12 13.06
CA SER A 320 24.22 32.73 14.11
C SER A 320 25.19 31.72 14.72
N ARG A 321 24.71 30.53 15.12
CA ARG A 321 25.55 29.48 15.72
C ARG A 321 26.63 28.98 14.76
N TRP A 322 26.33 28.87 13.47
CA TRP A 322 27.29 28.45 12.45
C TRP A 322 28.39 29.48 12.20
N LYS A 323 28.09 30.77 12.25
CA LYS A 323 29.10 31.83 12.17
C LYS A 323 30.08 31.81 13.36
N ILE A 324 29.65 31.31 14.51
CA ILE A 324 30.46 31.31 15.75
C ILE A 324 31.33 30.05 15.86
N LYS A 325 30.88 28.88 15.38
CA LYS A 325 31.56 27.58 15.63
C LYS A 325 32.47 27.07 14.50
N ASN A 326 32.30 27.47 13.25
CA ASN A 326 33.07 26.90 12.13
C ASN A 326 34.18 27.84 11.64
N ARG A 327 35.43 27.37 11.68
CA ARG A 327 36.61 28.10 11.17
C ARG A 327 36.69 28.16 9.64
N THR A 328 35.90 27.35 8.94
CA THR A 328 35.74 27.35 7.47
C THR A 328 34.24 27.37 7.11
N PRO A 329 33.68 28.50 6.67
CA PRO A 329 32.27 28.57 6.28
C PRO A 329 32.03 27.92 4.92
N ASP A 330 31.05 27.03 4.82
CA ASP A 330 30.51 26.56 3.53
C ASP A 330 29.67 27.68 2.89
N PRO A 331 30.14 28.32 1.79
CA PRO A 331 29.46 29.45 1.18
C PRO A 331 28.10 29.06 0.56
N LEU A 332 27.95 27.81 0.12
CA LEU A 332 26.72 27.34 -0.54
C LEU A 332 25.58 27.19 0.46
N LEU A 333 25.87 26.65 1.64
CA LEU A 333 24.89 26.49 2.71
C LEU A 333 24.43 27.84 3.28
N ILE A 334 25.35 28.80 3.45
CA ILE A 334 25.01 30.18 3.87
C ILE A 334 24.12 30.84 2.83
N LYS A 335 24.47 30.75 1.53
CA LYS A 335 23.64 31.28 0.45
C LYS A 335 22.25 30.66 0.45
N ARG A 336 22.14 29.34 0.70
CA ARG A 336 20.85 28.64 0.79
C ARG A 336 20.02 29.13 1.98
N LEU A 337 20.63 29.29 3.16
CA LEU A 337 19.96 29.87 4.34
C LEU A 337 19.42 31.28 4.06
N ASP A 338 20.22 32.11 3.38
CA ASP A 338 19.82 33.46 3.01
C ASP A 338 18.66 33.48 2.02
N THR A 339 18.66 32.59 1.03
CA THR A 339 17.52 32.41 0.12
C THR A 339 16.25 32.02 0.89
N MET A 340 16.33 31.05 1.80
CA MET A 340 15.17 30.60 2.60
C MET A 340 14.64 31.71 3.51
N LEU A 341 15.52 32.46 4.18
CA LEU A 341 15.12 33.60 5.01
C LEU A 341 14.42 34.68 4.18
N THR A 342 14.96 35.00 3.00
CA THR A 342 14.38 36.01 2.10
C THR A 342 13.00 35.57 1.59
N GLN A 343 12.82 34.29 1.26
CA GLN A 343 11.53 33.74 0.82
C GLN A 343 10.49 33.78 1.95
N LEU A 344 10.86 33.42 3.18
CA LEU A 344 9.97 33.53 4.35
C LEU A 344 9.55 34.97 4.62
N GLU A 345 10.48 35.93 4.54
CA GLU A 345 10.18 37.35 4.72
C GLU A 345 9.22 37.88 3.65
N ARG A 346 9.36 37.41 2.41
CA ARG A 346 8.42 37.74 1.34
C ARG A 346 7.01 37.24 1.64
N VAL A 347 6.88 35.99 2.10
CA VAL A 347 5.58 35.39 2.42
C VAL A 347 4.94 36.06 3.63
N LEU A 348 5.70 36.33 4.70
CA LEU A 348 5.20 37.03 5.89
C LEU A 348 4.66 38.44 5.60
N LYS A 349 5.06 39.07 4.48
CA LYS A 349 4.57 40.39 4.05
C LYS A 349 3.23 40.34 3.30
N MET A 350 2.70 39.16 2.98
CA MET A 350 1.38 39.02 2.34
C MET A 350 0.26 39.64 3.18
N ASP A 351 -0.76 40.21 2.54
CA ASP A 351 -1.77 41.05 3.20
C ASP A 351 -2.53 40.30 4.31
N PHE A 352 -2.95 39.05 4.05
CA PHE A 352 -3.71 38.26 5.02
C PHE A 352 -2.89 37.86 6.27
N LEU A 353 -1.57 37.71 6.14
CA LEU A 353 -0.66 37.43 7.27
C LEU A 353 -0.30 38.69 8.03
N ARG A 354 -0.20 39.84 7.34
CA ARG A 354 0.05 41.14 7.96
C ARG A 354 -1.10 41.56 8.87
N GLU A 355 -2.33 41.30 8.43
CA GLU A 355 -3.55 41.55 9.22
C GLU A 355 -3.77 40.54 10.36
N ALA A 356 -3.18 39.34 10.27
CA ALA A 356 -3.32 38.32 11.31
C ALA A 356 -2.55 38.73 12.58
N GLY A 357 -3.23 38.77 13.71
CA GLY A 357 -2.65 39.11 15.01
C GLY A 357 -1.76 38.03 15.62
N VAL A 358 -1.38 38.23 16.88
CA VAL A 358 -0.60 37.24 17.64
C VAL A 358 -1.48 36.04 18.00
N LEU A 359 -0.95 34.84 17.81
CA LEU A 359 -1.58 33.60 18.24
C LEU A 359 -1.66 33.55 19.78
N LYS A 360 -2.88 33.59 20.32
CA LYS A 360 -3.13 33.54 21.77
C LYS A 360 -3.17 32.12 22.33
N GLN A 361 -3.77 31.20 21.59
CA GLN A 361 -3.92 29.80 21.97
C GLN A 361 -3.96 28.93 20.71
N MET A 362 -3.32 27.77 20.78
CA MET A 362 -3.40 26.75 19.74
C MET A 362 -4.69 25.94 19.88
N SER A 363 -5.55 26.00 18.86
CA SER A 363 -6.71 25.13 18.72
C SER A 363 -6.72 24.52 17.31
N VAL A 364 -6.80 23.20 17.21
CA VAL A 364 -6.87 22.51 15.91
C VAL A 364 -8.27 22.68 15.34
N THR A 365 -8.41 23.44 14.26
CA THR A 365 -9.70 23.71 13.61
C THR A 365 -9.91 22.84 12.38
N LEU A 366 -11.17 22.67 11.96
CA LEU A 366 -11.51 21.88 10.76
C LEU A 366 -10.85 22.47 9.49
N VAL A 367 -10.71 23.79 9.44
CA VAL A 367 -10.01 24.50 8.35
C VAL A 367 -8.53 24.06 8.29
N LEU A 368 -7.83 24.02 9.42
CA LEU A 368 -6.45 23.51 9.48
C LEU A 368 -6.34 22.02 9.11
N GLN A 369 -7.40 21.24 9.29
CA GLN A 369 -7.38 19.80 9.00
C GLN A 369 -7.74 19.47 7.54
N MET A 370 -8.62 20.27 6.91
CA MET A 370 -9.28 19.88 5.67
C MET A 370 -9.14 20.92 4.54
N ALA A 371 -8.99 22.21 4.86
CA ALA A 371 -8.95 23.23 3.82
C ALA A 371 -7.65 23.16 3.00
N PRO A 372 -7.72 23.20 1.66
CA PRO A 372 -6.53 23.18 0.82
C PRO A 372 -5.57 24.33 1.13
N GLY A 373 -4.28 24.06 1.17
CA GLY A 373 -3.24 24.97 1.64
C GLY A 373 -3.07 24.89 3.16
N TYR A 374 -4.13 25.12 3.94
CA TYR A 374 -4.06 25.10 5.41
C TYR A 374 -3.66 23.73 5.96
N ARG A 375 -4.21 22.65 5.37
CA ARG A 375 -3.88 21.27 5.72
C ARG A 375 -2.41 20.96 5.48
N GLU A 376 -1.87 21.40 4.36
CA GLU A 376 -0.47 21.19 3.98
C GLU A 376 0.48 21.98 4.89
N VAL A 377 0.13 23.22 5.24
CA VAL A 377 0.88 24.02 6.22
C VAL A 377 0.84 23.36 7.60
N TYR A 378 -0.33 22.91 8.06
CA TYR A 378 -0.47 22.19 9.32
C TYR A 378 0.33 20.87 9.34
N ARG A 379 0.38 20.16 8.21
CA ARG A 379 1.23 18.98 8.02
C ARG A 379 2.71 19.30 8.18
N CYS A 380 3.19 20.36 7.52
CA CYS A 380 4.59 20.80 7.65
C CYS A 380 4.93 21.14 9.11
N TYR A 381 4.02 21.80 9.83
CA TYR A 381 4.21 22.08 11.25
C TYR A 381 4.35 20.83 12.12
N LEU A 382 3.49 19.84 11.92
CA LEU A 382 3.58 18.58 12.68
C LEU A 382 4.88 17.84 12.42
N MET A 383 5.37 17.86 11.17
CA MET A 383 6.67 17.30 10.79
C MET A 383 7.82 18.02 11.50
N LEU A 384 7.78 19.36 11.57
CA LEU A 384 8.82 20.16 12.21
C LEU A 384 8.81 20.03 13.75
N LEU A 385 7.63 20.02 14.38
CA LEU A 385 7.48 20.00 15.85
C LEU A 385 7.88 18.67 16.47
N LYS A 386 7.60 17.57 15.78
CA LYS A 386 7.83 16.23 16.31
C LYS A 386 9.19 15.65 15.99
N GLY A 387 10.13 16.50 15.52
CA GLY A 387 11.56 16.19 15.32
C GLY A 387 11.72 14.70 15.12
N LEU A 388 11.21 14.25 13.98
CA LEU A 388 11.00 12.85 13.75
C LEU A 388 12.38 12.21 13.96
N SER A 389 12.54 11.47 15.07
CA SER A 389 13.71 10.67 15.43
C SER A 389 13.96 9.52 14.43
N ILE A 390 13.35 9.65 13.28
CA ILE A 390 13.51 8.96 12.02
C ILE A 390 14.91 9.23 11.48
N GLN A 391 15.49 10.42 11.66
CA GLN A 391 16.80 10.74 11.07
C GLN A 391 18.01 10.07 11.73
N GLY A 392 17.94 9.63 12.98
CA GLY A 392 19.04 8.88 13.61
C GLY A 392 19.33 7.56 12.87
N ASP A 393 18.27 6.87 12.45
CA ASP A 393 18.35 5.62 11.70
C ASP A 393 18.16 5.78 10.18
N LEU A 394 17.62 6.90 9.68
CA LEU A 394 17.50 7.20 8.25
C LEU A 394 18.72 7.88 7.62
N LEU A 395 19.43 8.77 8.32
CA LEU A 395 20.75 9.21 7.83
C LEU A 395 21.74 8.04 7.86
N ARG A 396 21.56 7.10 8.79
CA ARG A 396 22.19 5.79 8.74
C ARG A 396 21.63 4.86 7.66
N LEU A 397 20.41 5.06 7.13
CA LEU A 397 19.89 4.29 5.98
C LEU A 397 20.64 4.59 4.68
N SER A 398 21.22 5.79 4.53
CA SER A 398 22.20 6.06 3.47
C SER A 398 23.48 5.19 3.63
N MET A 399 23.72 4.64 4.82
CA MET A 399 24.78 3.66 5.12
C MET A 399 24.22 2.25 5.39
N LYS A 400 22.95 1.97 5.09
CA LYS A 400 22.37 0.62 5.25
C LYS A 400 22.48 -0.18 3.97
N ASP A 401 22.58 -1.49 4.17
CA ASP A 401 22.48 -2.56 3.17
C ASP A 401 21.37 -2.26 2.15
N VAL A 402 21.72 -2.07 0.87
CA VAL A 402 20.77 -1.83 -0.24
C VAL A 402 19.67 -2.89 -0.27
N ALA A 403 19.98 -4.14 0.07
CA ALA A 403 18.98 -5.20 0.12
C ALA A 403 17.91 -4.93 1.20
N GLN A 404 18.31 -4.40 2.35
CA GLN A 404 17.38 -4.02 3.42
C GLN A 404 16.56 -2.78 3.03
N LEU A 405 17.17 -1.80 2.38
CA LEU A 405 16.45 -0.64 1.86
C LEU A 405 15.38 -1.06 0.84
N TYR A 406 15.75 -1.96 -0.08
CA TYR A 406 14.83 -2.51 -1.07
C TYR A 406 13.66 -3.27 -0.42
N GLU A 407 13.94 -4.10 0.59
CA GLU A 407 12.91 -4.80 1.37
C GLU A 407 11.88 -3.83 2.00
N TYR A 408 12.36 -2.77 2.65
CA TYR A 408 11.48 -1.73 3.22
C TYR A 408 10.68 -1.01 2.16
N TRP A 409 11.32 -0.68 1.04
CA TRP A 409 10.64 -0.01 -0.05
C TRP A 409 9.53 -0.88 -0.64
N CYS A 410 9.77 -2.17 -0.87
CA CYS A 410 8.74 -3.08 -1.37
C CYS A 410 7.51 -3.10 -0.44
N PHE A 411 7.71 -3.22 0.87
CA PHE A 411 6.62 -3.18 1.84
C PHE A 411 5.85 -1.85 1.81
N LEU A 412 6.57 -0.72 1.85
CA LEU A 412 5.96 0.61 1.83
C LEU A 412 5.26 0.92 0.51
N LYS A 413 5.77 0.42 -0.61
CA LYS A 413 5.15 0.56 -1.92
C LYS A 413 3.88 -0.28 -2.05
N LEU A 414 3.89 -1.54 -1.59
CA LEU A 414 2.67 -2.35 -1.49
C LEU A 414 1.62 -1.66 -0.60
N ASN A 415 2.06 -1.09 0.51
CA ASN A 415 1.21 -0.32 1.41
C ASN A 415 0.61 0.92 0.71
N GLN A 416 1.41 1.66 -0.06
CA GLN A 416 0.94 2.79 -0.86
C GLN A 416 -0.10 2.37 -1.91
N LEU A 417 0.16 1.30 -2.67
CA LEU A 417 -0.75 0.79 -3.70
C LEU A 417 -2.11 0.40 -3.10
N LEU A 418 -2.11 -0.31 -1.96
CA LEU A 418 -3.34 -0.63 -1.25
C LEU A 418 -4.04 0.61 -0.68
N GLY A 419 -3.29 1.56 -0.13
CA GLY A 419 -3.82 2.80 0.46
C GLY A 419 -4.44 3.79 -0.55
N GLN A 420 -4.07 3.69 -1.83
CA GLN A 420 -4.71 4.48 -2.90
C GLN A 420 -6.14 4.02 -3.20
N LYS A 421 -6.39 2.71 -3.13
CA LYS A 421 -7.68 2.09 -3.50
C LYS A 421 -8.57 1.78 -2.29
N TYR A 422 -7.98 1.53 -1.12
CA TYR A 422 -8.69 1.05 0.06
C TYR A 422 -8.49 1.94 1.29
N LYS A 423 -9.46 1.92 2.19
CA LYS A 423 -9.43 2.77 3.38
C LYS A 423 -8.53 2.14 4.45
N LEU A 424 -7.50 2.87 4.87
CA LEU A 424 -6.65 2.46 5.98
C LEU A 424 -7.38 2.58 7.33
N VAL A 425 -7.66 1.43 7.95
CA VAL A 425 -8.34 1.31 9.25
C VAL A 425 -7.33 1.37 10.40
N LYS A 426 -6.31 0.51 10.36
CA LYS A 426 -5.31 0.38 11.43
C LYS A 426 -3.89 0.31 10.85
N GLN A 427 -2.95 0.99 11.52
CA GLN A 427 -1.52 0.89 11.26
C GLN A 427 -0.73 0.65 12.54
N ASP A 428 0.22 -0.28 12.50
CA ASP A 428 1.12 -0.61 13.62
C ASP A 428 2.59 -0.23 13.34
N ILE A 429 2.89 0.44 12.21
CA ILE A 429 4.25 0.86 11.81
C ILE A 429 4.80 1.98 12.70
N ILE A 430 3.94 2.89 13.16
CA ILE A 430 4.35 4.07 13.94
C ILE A 430 3.89 3.92 15.37
N LYS A 431 4.85 4.08 16.29
CA LYS A 431 4.61 4.09 17.73
C LYS A 431 5.05 5.43 18.31
N VAL A 432 4.30 5.89 19.31
CA VAL A 432 4.63 7.11 20.06
C VAL A 432 5.14 6.74 21.43
N ASN A 433 6.35 7.20 21.74
CA ASN A 433 6.91 7.15 23.09
C ASN A 433 6.98 8.57 23.68
N ARG A 434 7.30 8.66 24.97
CA ARG A 434 7.45 9.94 25.69
C ARG A 434 8.46 10.91 25.04
N ASN A 435 9.38 10.40 24.22
CA ASN A 435 10.47 11.15 23.61
C ASN A 435 10.25 11.50 22.12
N GLY A 436 9.18 11.02 21.46
CA GLY A 436 8.99 11.26 20.03
C GLY A 436 8.16 10.21 19.30
N ILE A 437 8.09 10.35 17.97
CA ILE A 437 7.44 9.41 17.05
C ILE A 437 8.52 8.51 16.45
N PHE A 438 8.39 7.21 16.65
CA PHE A 438 9.34 6.22 16.16
C PHE A 438 8.68 5.34 15.10
N VAL A 439 9.43 5.05 14.05
CA VAL A 439 9.05 4.11 12.99
C VAL A 439 9.66 2.76 13.36
N THR A 440 8.84 1.74 13.52
CA THR A 440 9.28 0.38 13.90
C THR A 440 9.43 -0.53 12.70
N LEU A 441 10.14 -0.06 11.67
CA LEU A 441 10.54 -0.86 10.51
C LEU A 441 11.98 -1.31 10.72
N ASP A 442 12.19 -2.27 11.62
CA ASP A 442 13.46 -3.00 11.73
C ASP A 442 13.19 -4.50 11.54
N ARG A 443 14.20 -5.28 11.16
CA ARG A 443 14.07 -6.75 10.97
C ARG A 443 13.78 -7.51 12.28
N SER A 444 13.78 -6.85 13.43
CA SER A 444 13.43 -7.47 14.72
C SER A 444 11.96 -7.25 15.10
N GLN A 445 11.26 -6.34 14.42
CA GLN A 445 9.91 -5.90 14.75
C GLN A 445 8.92 -6.21 13.62
N SER A 446 7.78 -6.76 14.01
CA SER A 446 6.65 -7.04 13.11
C SER A 446 5.75 -5.82 12.95
N ALA A 447 5.33 -5.52 11.72
CA ALA A 447 4.31 -4.50 11.47
C ALA A 447 3.07 -5.08 10.79
N LYS A 448 1.92 -4.42 10.99
CA LYS A 448 0.63 -4.81 10.43
C LYS A 448 -0.14 -3.58 9.96
N MET A 449 -0.72 -3.71 8.78
CA MET A 449 -1.58 -2.71 8.14
C MET A 449 -2.92 -3.33 7.79
N VAL A 450 -4.01 -2.69 8.17
CA VAL A 450 -5.37 -3.19 7.93
C VAL A 450 -6.15 -2.20 7.07
N TYR A 451 -6.58 -2.69 5.92
CA TYR A 451 -7.39 -2.00 4.94
C TYR A 451 -8.80 -2.56 4.92
N GLU A 452 -9.75 -1.70 4.57
CA GLU A 452 -11.13 -2.07 4.34
C GLU A 452 -11.58 -1.57 2.96
N ASN A 453 -12.21 -2.47 2.21
CA ASN A 453 -12.85 -2.12 0.96
C ASN A 453 -14.18 -1.40 1.23
N PRO A 454 -14.34 -0.13 0.82
CA PRO A 454 -15.55 0.65 1.12
C PRO A 454 -16.82 0.11 0.44
N VAL A 455 -16.69 -0.71 -0.62
CA VAL A 455 -17.84 -1.20 -1.41
C VAL A 455 -18.47 -2.44 -0.78
N ASN A 456 -17.66 -3.42 -0.38
CA ASN A 456 -18.13 -4.72 0.11
C ASN A 456 -17.76 -5.00 1.60
N GLY A 457 -16.98 -4.13 2.24
CA GLY A 457 -16.54 -4.27 3.62
C GLY A 457 -15.62 -5.47 3.84
N GLU A 458 -14.93 -5.94 2.81
CA GLU A 458 -13.85 -6.93 2.93
C GLU A 458 -12.61 -6.30 3.57
N GLN A 459 -11.87 -7.11 4.33
CA GLN A 459 -10.67 -6.65 5.02
C GLN A 459 -9.42 -7.24 4.36
N PHE A 460 -8.43 -6.37 4.12
CA PHE A 460 -7.12 -6.78 3.62
C PHE A 460 -6.07 -6.42 4.67
N ILE A 461 -5.21 -7.38 5.00
CA ILE A 461 -4.20 -7.21 6.04
C ILE A 461 -2.83 -7.48 5.46
N LEU A 462 -1.97 -6.48 5.46
CA LEU A 462 -0.57 -6.61 5.05
C LEU A 462 0.30 -6.72 6.31
N TYR A 463 1.02 -7.83 6.42
CA TYR A 463 2.00 -8.09 7.48
C TYR A 463 3.41 -7.88 6.95
N TYR A 464 4.29 -7.35 7.79
CA TYR A 464 5.72 -7.20 7.53
C TYR A 464 6.53 -8.01 8.54
N ASN A 465 7.44 -8.84 8.03
CA ASN A 465 8.38 -9.68 8.77
C ASN A 465 7.70 -10.51 9.87
N THR A 466 6.46 -10.95 9.60
CA THR A 466 5.69 -11.82 10.48
C THR A 466 4.64 -12.57 9.68
N ILE A 467 4.29 -13.75 10.18
CA ILE A 467 3.09 -14.47 9.78
C ILE A 467 1.93 -14.12 10.72
N PRO A 468 0.67 -14.28 10.29
CA PRO A 468 -0.49 -14.18 11.17
C PRO A 468 -0.35 -15.12 12.38
N GLY A 469 -0.72 -14.67 13.58
CA GLY A 469 -0.57 -15.46 14.82
C GLY A 469 -1.41 -16.75 14.88
N SER A 470 -2.31 -16.96 13.93
CA SER A 470 -3.03 -18.22 13.72
C SER A 470 -2.18 -19.30 13.06
N ASP A 471 -1.11 -18.91 12.36
CA ASP A 471 -0.30 -19.80 11.54
C ASP A 471 0.90 -20.30 12.33
N LYS A 472 1.31 -21.53 12.02
CA LYS A 472 2.43 -22.23 12.65
C LYS A 472 3.42 -22.69 11.61
N THR A 473 4.66 -22.81 12.06
CA THR A 473 5.78 -23.38 11.29
C THR A 473 6.31 -24.59 12.06
N PRO A 474 5.66 -25.76 11.93
CA PRO A 474 5.92 -26.91 12.81
C PRO A 474 7.31 -27.52 12.63
N THR A 475 7.97 -27.29 11.48
CA THR A 475 9.27 -27.86 11.15
C THR A 475 10.41 -26.87 11.41
N LEU A 476 10.50 -25.81 10.62
CA LEU A 476 11.55 -24.79 10.67
C LEU A 476 10.92 -23.42 10.75
N SER A 477 11.51 -22.50 11.52
CA SER A 477 11.04 -21.12 11.59
C SER A 477 11.09 -20.47 10.20
N GLN A 478 9.93 -20.18 9.62
CA GLN A 478 9.79 -19.42 8.37
C GLN A 478 9.28 -18.02 8.67
N ARG A 479 9.95 -17.01 8.12
CA ARG A 479 9.55 -15.60 8.22
C ARG A 479 9.63 -14.95 6.85
N PRO A 480 8.52 -14.94 6.08
CA PRO A 480 8.45 -14.17 4.85
C PRO A 480 8.49 -12.66 5.12
N ASP A 481 9.00 -11.89 4.15
CA ASP A 481 9.12 -10.43 4.29
C ASP A 481 7.74 -9.76 4.34
N ASN A 482 6.84 -10.10 3.40
CA ASN A 482 5.48 -9.56 3.39
C ASN A 482 4.44 -10.67 3.22
N VAL A 483 3.34 -10.57 3.96
CA VAL A 483 2.18 -11.47 3.82
C VAL A 483 0.91 -10.64 3.66
N LEU A 484 0.25 -10.78 2.52
CA LEU A 484 -1.06 -10.18 2.27
C LEU A 484 -2.16 -11.20 2.57
N THR A 485 -3.00 -10.90 3.56
CA THR A 485 -4.17 -11.70 3.92
C THR A 485 -5.45 -11.00 3.44
N LEU A 486 -6.22 -11.65 2.58
CA LEU A 486 -7.51 -11.20 2.11
C LEU A 486 -8.62 -11.95 2.87
N LYS A 487 -9.46 -11.22 3.62
CA LYS A 487 -10.65 -11.76 4.29
C LYS A 487 -11.88 -11.50 3.44
N LYS A 488 -12.27 -12.50 2.65
CA LYS A 488 -13.42 -12.42 1.74
C LYS A 488 -14.68 -12.96 2.40
N LYS A 489 -15.82 -12.33 2.15
CA LYS A 489 -17.12 -12.76 2.66
C LYS A 489 -17.81 -13.62 1.62
N ASP A 490 -18.09 -14.88 1.95
CA ASP A 490 -18.80 -15.82 1.08
C ASP A 490 -19.93 -16.50 1.87
N ALA A 491 -21.18 -16.32 1.42
CA ALA A 491 -22.40 -16.87 2.03
C ALA A 491 -22.49 -16.67 3.57
N GLY A 492 -22.01 -15.53 4.08
CA GLY A 492 -22.01 -15.21 5.52
C GLY A 492 -20.84 -15.80 6.32
N LYS A 493 -19.98 -16.63 5.70
CA LYS A 493 -18.71 -17.11 6.28
C LYS A 493 -17.55 -16.27 5.76
N ILE A 494 -16.56 -16.02 6.62
CA ILE A 494 -15.32 -15.32 6.25
C ILE A 494 -14.29 -16.38 5.87
N LYS A 495 -13.77 -16.31 4.64
CA LYS A 495 -12.64 -17.13 4.18
C LYS A 495 -11.40 -16.26 4.08
N GLU A 496 -10.26 -16.80 4.52
CA GLU A 496 -8.97 -16.10 4.50
C GLU A 496 -8.07 -16.68 3.41
N TYR A 497 -7.54 -15.80 2.56
CA TYR A 497 -6.58 -16.13 1.51
C TYR A 497 -5.27 -15.40 1.79
N LYS A 498 -4.14 -16.11 1.81
CA LYS A 498 -2.85 -15.52 2.17
C LYS A 498 -1.85 -15.68 1.03
N TYR A 499 -1.18 -14.58 0.71
CA TYR A 499 -0.17 -14.49 -0.34
C TYR A 499 1.13 -13.95 0.22
N VAL A 500 2.24 -14.61 -0.09
CA VAL A 500 3.59 -14.17 0.31
C VAL A 500 4.19 -13.31 -0.79
N PHE A 501 4.75 -12.16 -0.42
CA PHE A 501 5.56 -11.30 -1.29
C PHE A 501 6.91 -11.08 -0.63
N ASP A 502 7.94 -11.74 -1.13
CA ASP A 502 9.27 -11.75 -0.53
C ASP A 502 10.23 -10.91 -1.38
N ALA A 503 10.89 -9.93 -0.77
CA ALA A 503 11.73 -8.98 -1.48
C ALA A 503 13.17 -9.51 -1.55
N LYS A 504 13.67 -9.72 -2.76
CA LYS A 504 15.02 -10.21 -2.99
C LYS A 504 15.79 -9.24 -3.87
N TYR A 505 16.80 -8.60 -3.28
CA TYR A 505 17.78 -7.79 -4.01
C TYR A 505 18.81 -8.70 -4.71
N ARG A 506 18.32 -9.53 -5.64
CA ARG A 506 19.07 -10.51 -6.42
C ARG A 506 18.49 -10.56 -7.83
N LEU A 507 19.37 -10.69 -8.82
CA LEU A 507 19.00 -10.76 -10.21
C LEU A 507 20.08 -11.54 -10.95
N ASN A 508 19.67 -12.58 -11.68
CA ASN A 508 20.52 -13.29 -12.61
C ASN A 508 20.41 -12.60 -13.99
N PRO A 509 21.50 -11.99 -14.51
CA PRO A 509 21.48 -11.30 -15.80
C PRO A 509 21.47 -12.25 -17.00
N ALA A 510 21.49 -13.57 -16.78
CA ALA A 510 21.50 -14.59 -17.83
C ALA A 510 22.67 -14.43 -18.82
N TYR A 511 23.91 -14.41 -18.31
CA TYR A 511 25.11 -14.31 -19.14
C TYR A 511 25.17 -15.42 -20.20
N GLU A 512 25.58 -15.06 -21.42
CA GLU A 512 25.78 -16.01 -22.50
C GLU A 512 26.74 -17.15 -22.08
N GLY A 513 26.37 -18.39 -22.39
CA GLY A 513 27.14 -19.58 -22.01
C GLY A 513 26.87 -20.14 -20.61
N THR A 514 26.04 -19.48 -19.78
CA THR A 514 25.63 -20.04 -18.47
C THR A 514 24.44 -21.00 -18.59
N SER A 515 24.30 -21.90 -17.61
CA SER A 515 23.15 -22.81 -17.52
C SER A 515 21.82 -22.07 -17.39
N TYR A 516 21.81 -20.92 -16.71
CA TYR A 516 20.63 -20.07 -16.59
C TYR A 516 20.20 -19.50 -17.96
N HIS A 517 21.16 -18.98 -18.73
CA HIS A 517 20.88 -18.48 -20.09
C HIS A 517 20.36 -19.58 -21.01
N GLN A 518 20.92 -20.79 -20.96
CA GLN A 518 20.46 -21.91 -21.79
C GLN A 518 19.02 -22.34 -21.48
N LYS A 519 18.60 -22.24 -20.21
CA LYS A 519 17.23 -22.60 -19.79
C LYS A 519 16.21 -21.50 -20.06
N TYR A 520 16.54 -20.26 -19.71
CA TYR A 520 15.56 -19.15 -19.65
C TYR A 520 15.79 -18.06 -20.70
N GLY A 521 16.99 -17.93 -21.24
CA GLY A 521 17.34 -17.01 -22.34
C GLY A 521 17.32 -15.51 -22.02
N GLN A 522 16.88 -15.11 -20.83
CA GLN A 522 16.74 -13.70 -20.43
C GLN A 522 16.89 -13.50 -18.93
N PRO A 523 17.15 -12.27 -18.44
CA PRO A 523 17.35 -12.00 -17.03
C PRO A 523 16.13 -12.33 -16.16
N GLY A 524 16.36 -12.74 -14.92
CA GLY A 524 15.31 -13.07 -13.96
C GLY A 524 15.83 -13.38 -12.55
N PRO A 525 14.95 -13.79 -11.62
CA PRO A 525 15.34 -14.18 -10.27
C PRO A 525 16.18 -15.47 -10.25
N GLU A 526 16.92 -15.71 -9.17
CA GLU A 526 17.64 -16.97 -8.98
C GLU A 526 16.67 -18.15 -8.72
N GLU A 527 17.03 -19.36 -9.18
CA GLU A 527 16.21 -20.56 -8.96
C GLU A 527 16.00 -20.83 -7.45
N ASP A 528 17.00 -20.54 -6.61
CA ASP A 528 16.94 -20.70 -5.16
C ASP A 528 15.92 -19.76 -4.48
N ASP A 529 15.71 -18.58 -5.04
CA ASP A 529 14.72 -17.63 -4.53
C ASP A 529 13.29 -18.16 -4.82
N ILE A 530 13.08 -18.79 -5.98
CA ILE A 530 11.82 -19.50 -6.31
C ILE A 530 11.62 -20.73 -5.43
N ASN A 531 12.68 -21.51 -5.17
CA ASN A 531 12.61 -22.65 -4.25
C ASN A 531 12.20 -22.24 -2.83
N THR A 532 12.63 -21.05 -2.39
CA THR A 532 12.20 -20.48 -1.12
C THR A 532 10.68 -20.21 -1.10
N MET A 533 10.08 -19.83 -2.23
CA MET A 533 8.63 -19.64 -2.33
C MET A 533 7.86 -20.95 -2.20
N HIS A 534 8.36 -22.04 -2.80
CA HIS A 534 7.81 -23.39 -2.57
C HIS A 534 7.85 -23.76 -1.08
N ARG A 535 8.97 -23.48 -0.41
CA ARG A 535 9.12 -23.70 1.03
C ARG A 535 8.11 -22.91 1.85
N TYR A 536 7.89 -21.63 1.57
CA TYR A 536 6.90 -20.83 2.29
C TYR A 536 5.47 -21.34 2.09
N ARG A 537 5.12 -21.70 0.85
CA ARG A 537 3.79 -22.22 0.54
C ARG A 537 3.48 -23.50 1.31
N ASP A 538 4.45 -24.40 1.40
CA ASP A 538 4.23 -25.75 1.91
C ASP A 538 4.52 -25.88 3.42
N ALA A 539 5.44 -25.07 3.98
CA ALA A 539 5.84 -25.16 5.39
C ALA A 539 5.01 -24.30 6.35
N ILE A 540 4.28 -23.29 5.86
CA ILE A 540 3.44 -22.42 6.69
C ILE A 540 2.01 -22.98 6.71
N VAL A 541 1.62 -23.53 7.86
CA VAL A 541 0.36 -24.25 8.04
C VAL A 541 -0.54 -23.56 9.06
N TYR A 542 -1.85 -23.66 8.85
CA TYR A 542 -2.87 -23.32 9.82
C TYR A 542 -3.27 -24.60 10.54
N GLN A 543 -3.37 -24.55 11.87
CA GLN A 543 -3.88 -25.67 12.65
C GLN A 543 -5.31 -25.36 13.07
N GLU A 544 -6.27 -26.15 12.57
CA GLU A 544 -7.66 -25.98 12.95
C GLU A 544 -7.85 -26.33 14.43
N LYS A 545 -8.59 -25.48 15.16
CA LYS A 545 -8.71 -25.60 16.62
C LYS A 545 -9.57 -26.78 17.07
N ASP A 546 -10.53 -27.19 16.25
CA ASP A 546 -11.52 -28.21 16.61
C ASP A 546 -11.09 -29.62 16.19
N SER A 547 -10.51 -29.78 14.99
CA SER A 547 -10.03 -31.07 14.47
C SER A 547 -8.56 -31.36 14.79
N GLY A 548 -7.75 -30.32 15.02
CA GLY A 548 -6.30 -30.43 15.15
C GLY A 548 -5.56 -30.69 13.83
N GLU A 549 -6.27 -30.74 12.70
CA GLU A 549 -5.70 -30.96 11.37
C GLU A 549 -4.88 -29.76 10.89
N TYR A 550 -3.84 -30.05 10.11
CA TYR A 550 -2.99 -29.04 9.51
C TYR A 550 -3.41 -28.78 8.07
N GLU A 551 -3.83 -27.55 7.80
CA GLU A 551 -4.13 -27.06 6.47
C GLU A 551 -3.04 -26.14 5.98
N ARG A 552 -2.81 -26.10 4.66
CA ARG A 552 -1.90 -25.13 4.06
C ARG A 552 -2.49 -23.74 4.21
N SER A 553 -1.73 -22.82 4.81
CA SER A 553 -2.21 -21.46 5.06
C SER A 553 -1.99 -20.53 3.87
N MET A 554 -0.91 -20.75 3.11
CA MET A 554 -0.48 -19.89 2.01
C MET A 554 -0.99 -20.39 0.64
N PHE A 555 -1.66 -19.52 -0.11
CA PHE A 555 -2.21 -19.82 -1.43
C PHE A 555 -1.22 -19.57 -2.57
N GLY A 556 -0.33 -18.60 -2.40
CA GLY A 556 0.67 -18.23 -3.38
C GLY A 556 1.86 -17.55 -2.73
N ALA A 557 2.99 -17.61 -3.41
CA ALA A 557 4.25 -17.03 -2.94
C ALA A 557 5.06 -16.49 -4.10
N TYR A 558 5.43 -15.21 -4.03
CA TYR A 558 6.03 -14.47 -5.13
C TYR A 558 7.29 -13.76 -4.69
N VAL A 559 8.32 -13.79 -5.53
CA VAL A 559 9.55 -13.01 -5.35
C VAL A 559 9.40 -11.64 -6.00
N LEU A 560 9.69 -10.57 -5.26
CA LEU A 560 9.83 -9.22 -5.78
C LEU A 560 11.33 -8.95 -5.99
N PHE A 561 11.72 -8.61 -7.22
CA PHE A 561 13.14 -8.44 -7.58
C PHE A 561 13.39 -7.20 -8.45
N PRO A 562 14.60 -6.60 -8.41
CA PRO A 562 14.90 -5.33 -9.05
C PRO A 562 15.17 -5.52 -10.55
N TYR A 563 14.14 -5.45 -11.39
CA TYR A 563 14.31 -5.50 -12.85
C TYR A 563 13.44 -4.44 -13.55
N PRO A 564 14.00 -3.59 -14.42
CA PRO A 564 13.27 -2.45 -14.98
C PRO A 564 12.32 -2.81 -16.14
N ASP A 565 12.63 -3.84 -16.94
CA ASP A 565 11.90 -4.15 -18.17
C ASP A 565 10.74 -5.14 -17.93
N GLU A 566 9.57 -4.61 -17.55
CA GLU A 566 8.37 -5.42 -17.30
C GLU A 566 7.89 -6.17 -18.56
N GLU A 567 7.96 -5.54 -19.74
CA GLU A 567 7.41 -6.10 -20.98
C GLU A 567 8.19 -7.32 -21.44
N ARG A 568 9.52 -7.24 -21.43
CA ARG A 568 10.37 -8.39 -21.73
C ARG A 568 10.13 -9.53 -20.74
N TYR A 569 9.98 -9.19 -19.46
CA TYR A 569 9.82 -10.20 -18.40
C TYR A 569 8.50 -10.99 -18.48
N LYS A 570 7.43 -10.45 -19.06
CA LYS A 570 6.16 -11.18 -19.25
C LYS A 570 6.32 -12.51 -20.00
N THR A 571 7.35 -12.62 -20.83
CA THR A 571 7.62 -13.86 -21.59
C THR A 571 8.32 -14.94 -20.76
N HIS A 572 8.88 -14.58 -19.59
CA HIS A 572 9.68 -15.44 -18.73
C HIS A 572 8.86 -16.60 -18.15
N GLN A 573 9.51 -17.75 -17.97
CA GLN A 573 8.88 -18.93 -17.38
C GLN A 573 8.33 -18.67 -15.96
N PHE A 574 9.13 -18.06 -15.08
CA PHE A 574 8.71 -17.66 -13.72
C PHE A 574 7.60 -16.60 -13.66
N TYR A 575 7.35 -15.84 -14.72
CA TYR A 575 6.15 -15.00 -14.80
C TYR A 575 4.92 -15.86 -15.13
N LYS A 576 5.03 -16.71 -16.16
CA LYS A 576 3.96 -17.65 -16.57
C LYS A 576 3.60 -18.65 -15.46
N SER A 577 4.54 -19.01 -14.60
CA SER A 577 4.29 -19.93 -13.49
C SER A 577 3.38 -19.33 -12.42
N ILE A 578 3.22 -18.01 -12.36
CA ILE A 578 2.27 -17.35 -11.45
C ILE A 578 0.85 -17.82 -11.74
N GLU A 579 0.44 -17.81 -13.02
CA GLU A 579 -0.89 -18.25 -13.44
C GLU A 579 -1.08 -19.76 -13.27
N LEU A 580 -0.01 -20.54 -13.48
CA LEU A 580 -0.08 -22.01 -13.44
C LEU A 580 -0.02 -22.60 -12.02
N LEU A 581 0.82 -22.04 -11.14
CA LEU A 581 1.19 -22.65 -9.85
C LEU A 581 1.03 -21.71 -8.65
N ASN A 582 0.61 -20.45 -8.85
CA ASN A 582 0.65 -19.39 -7.83
C ASN A 582 2.04 -19.19 -7.19
N ILE A 583 3.10 -19.58 -7.91
CA ILE A 583 4.49 -19.37 -7.52
C ILE A 583 5.22 -18.78 -8.69
N GLY A 584 5.98 -17.72 -8.45
CA GLY A 584 6.78 -17.09 -9.48
C GLY A 584 7.48 -15.84 -8.95
N ALA A 585 7.78 -14.93 -9.85
CA ALA A 585 8.40 -13.66 -9.49
C ALA A 585 7.85 -12.52 -10.31
N LEU A 586 7.91 -11.32 -9.74
CA LEU A 586 7.43 -10.09 -10.33
C LEU A 586 8.55 -9.03 -10.22
N PRO A 587 8.88 -8.34 -11.32
CA PRO A 587 9.80 -7.22 -11.27
C PRO A 587 9.15 -6.10 -10.46
N PHE A 588 9.93 -5.43 -9.61
CA PHE A 588 9.40 -4.35 -8.78
C PHE A 588 10.45 -3.28 -8.50
N LEU A 589 10.27 -2.11 -9.13
CA LEU A 589 11.09 -0.91 -8.97
C LEU A 589 10.20 0.35 -9.04
N PRO A 590 10.65 1.54 -8.59
CA PRO A 590 9.82 2.75 -8.60
C PRO A 590 9.17 3.08 -9.94
N ASN A 591 9.87 2.80 -11.05
CA ASN A 591 9.42 3.05 -12.41
C ASN A 591 8.72 1.84 -13.07
N SER A 592 8.70 0.69 -12.39
CA SER A 592 8.25 -0.60 -12.91
C SER A 592 7.40 -1.29 -11.85
N THR A 593 6.17 -0.79 -11.67
CA THR A 593 5.20 -1.30 -10.69
C THR A 593 3.93 -1.89 -11.30
N SER A 594 3.77 -1.80 -12.62
CA SER A 594 2.50 -2.07 -13.30
C SER A 594 2.10 -3.53 -13.16
N LEU A 595 3.06 -4.45 -13.26
CA LEU A 595 2.79 -5.89 -13.13
C LEU A 595 2.32 -6.26 -11.73
N VAL A 596 2.96 -5.71 -10.69
CA VAL A 596 2.55 -5.94 -9.29
C VAL A 596 1.19 -5.32 -9.02
N GLU A 597 0.92 -4.12 -9.51
CA GLU A 597 -0.38 -3.47 -9.34
C GLU A 597 -1.52 -4.25 -10.00
N GLN A 598 -1.33 -4.66 -11.26
CA GLN A 598 -2.29 -5.49 -11.99
C GLN A 598 -2.52 -6.82 -11.27
N PHE A 599 -1.46 -7.44 -10.78
CA PHE A 599 -1.55 -8.69 -10.04
C PHE A 599 -2.30 -8.53 -8.70
N LEU A 600 -2.03 -7.46 -7.95
CA LEU A 600 -2.77 -7.13 -6.72
C LEU A 600 -4.25 -6.92 -7.00
N ASP A 601 -4.59 -6.19 -8.06
CA ASP A 601 -5.98 -5.98 -8.47
C ASP A 601 -6.65 -7.31 -8.83
N GLU A 602 -5.94 -8.18 -9.54
CA GLU A 602 -6.43 -9.51 -9.93
C GLU A 602 -6.75 -10.38 -8.70
N ILE A 603 -5.79 -10.56 -7.78
CA ILE A 603 -6.01 -11.41 -6.58
C ILE A 603 -7.08 -10.84 -5.64
N ILE A 604 -7.23 -9.51 -5.59
CA ILE A 604 -8.26 -8.88 -4.77
C ILE A 604 -9.64 -9.05 -5.42
N GLN A 605 -9.75 -8.85 -6.73
CA GLN A 605 -11.00 -9.06 -7.48
C GLN A 605 -11.36 -10.54 -7.63
N ASP A 606 -10.41 -11.45 -7.44
CA ASP A 606 -10.66 -12.87 -7.62
C ASP A 606 -11.71 -13.42 -6.66
N SER A 607 -12.59 -14.21 -7.24
CA SER A 607 -13.45 -15.20 -6.58
C SER A 607 -12.76 -16.01 -5.47
N PRO A 608 -13.39 -16.23 -4.30
CA PRO A 608 -13.00 -17.31 -3.38
C PRO A 608 -12.76 -18.66 -4.06
N GLU A 609 -13.55 -18.98 -5.10
CA GLU A 609 -13.44 -20.21 -5.88
C GLU A 609 -12.33 -20.16 -6.92
N LYS A 610 -12.09 -19.02 -7.60
CA LYS A 610 -10.98 -18.87 -8.56
C LYS A 610 -9.64 -18.88 -7.81
N ALA A 611 -9.58 -18.24 -6.65
CA ALA A 611 -8.44 -18.33 -5.74
C ALA A 611 -8.20 -19.79 -5.29
N TYR A 612 -9.26 -20.56 -5.08
CA TYR A 612 -9.17 -21.99 -4.75
C TYR A 612 -8.79 -22.87 -5.96
N GLU A 613 -9.21 -22.52 -7.18
CA GLU A 613 -8.85 -23.22 -8.43
C GLU A 613 -7.39 -23.00 -8.83
N ARG A 614 -6.81 -21.84 -8.51
CA ARG A 614 -5.38 -21.57 -8.69
C ARG A 614 -4.48 -22.38 -7.76
N SER A 615 -5.04 -22.96 -6.68
CA SER A 615 -4.27 -23.83 -5.79
C SER A 615 -4.03 -25.19 -6.45
N THR A 616 -2.76 -25.54 -6.67
CA THR A 616 -2.41 -26.86 -7.21
C THR A 616 -2.68 -27.93 -6.17
N ARG A 617 -3.56 -28.87 -6.52
CA ARG A 617 -3.92 -29.99 -5.65
C ARG A 617 -3.07 -31.21 -5.96
N PRO A 618 -2.76 -32.05 -4.96
CA PRO A 618 -2.20 -33.37 -5.20
C PRO A 618 -3.07 -34.16 -6.19
N ARG A 619 -2.45 -34.92 -7.09
CA ARG A 619 -3.14 -35.81 -8.02
C ARG A 619 -3.96 -36.83 -7.21
N GLY A 620 -5.24 -37.02 -7.54
CA GLY A 620 -6.20 -37.87 -6.80
C GLY A 620 -7.21 -37.10 -5.93
N THR A 621 -6.92 -35.85 -5.58
CA THR A 621 -7.84 -34.99 -4.80
C THR A 621 -9.10 -34.61 -5.60
N LYS A 622 -9.01 -34.55 -6.93
CA LYS A 622 -10.17 -34.28 -7.80
C LYS A 622 -11.21 -35.40 -7.77
N GLU A 623 -10.80 -36.66 -7.79
CA GLU A 623 -11.72 -37.82 -7.69
C GLU A 623 -12.33 -37.94 -6.30
N TYR A 624 -11.57 -37.62 -5.25
CA TYR A 624 -12.04 -37.61 -3.86
C TYR A 624 -13.16 -36.58 -3.61
N TYR A 625 -13.03 -35.35 -4.14
CA TYR A 625 -14.04 -34.28 -3.97
C TYR A 625 -15.13 -34.24 -5.05
N ALA A 626 -14.86 -34.70 -6.28
CA ALA A 626 -15.88 -34.82 -7.33
C ALA A 626 -17.03 -35.73 -6.89
N ASN A 627 -16.72 -36.76 -6.10
CA ASN A 627 -17.72 -37.66 -5.51
C ASN A 627 -18.64 -36.98 -4.48
N GLN A 628 -18.27 -35.82 -3.89
CA GLN A 628 -19.10 -35.08 -2.92
C GLN A 628 -19.93 -33.94 -3.54
N LEU A 629 -19.50 -33.35 -4.66
CA LEU A 629 -20.20 -32.21 -5.29
C LEU A 629 -21.12 -32.60 -6.46
N ALA A 630 -20.91 -33.77 -7.08
CA ALA A 630 -21.74 -34.26 -8.19
C ALA A 630 -22.98 -35.06 -7.73
N GLY A 631 -23.15 -35.27 -6.43
CA GLY A 631 -24.32 -35.98 -5.89
C GLY A 631 -25.58 -35.14 -6.01
N LYS A 632 -26.56 -35.61 -6.78
CA LYS A 632 -27.96 -35.13 -6.76
C LYS A 632 -28.62 -35.51 -5.42
N ASN A 633 -28.07 -34.96 -4.32
CA ASN A 633 -28.39 -35.38 -2.94
C ASN A 633 -29.58 -34.66 -2.33
N VAL A 634 -30.17 -33.68 -3.04
CA VAL A 634 -31.40 -33.01 -2.64
C VAL A 634 -32.52 -33.35 -3.61
N LEU A 635 -33.64 -33.86 -3.08
CA LEU A 635 -34.91 -33.99 -3.79
C LEU A 635 -35.80 -32.78 -3.47
N VAL A 636 -36.16 -32.02 -4.49
CA VAL A 636 -37.13 -30.91 -4.38
C VAL A 636 -38.45 -31.37 -4.96
N GLY A 637 -39.46 -31.52 -4.11
CA GLY A 637 -40.77 -32.06 -4.51
C GLY A 637 -41.90 -31.05 -4.42
N SER A 638 -42.85 -31.15 -5.34
CA SER A 638 -44.03 -30.27 -5.41
C SER A 638 -45.13 -30.73 -4.44
N VAL A 639 -45.59 -29.83 -3.56
CA VAL A 639 -46.69 -30.14 -2.61
C VAL A 639 -48.05 -29.69 -3.15
N ARG A 640 -49.08 -30.53 -2.89
CA ARG A 640 -50.44 -30.36 -3.42
C ARG A 640 -51.34 -29.43 -2.59
N GLY A 641 -50.88 -28.87 -1.47
CA GLY A 641 -51.62 -27.83 -0.73
C GLY A 641 -51.10 -27.60 0.70
N PRO A 642 -51.61 -26.58 1.43
CA PRO A 642 -51.13 -26.21 2.77
C PRO A 642 -51.22 -27.35 3.79
N LYS A 643 -52.32 -28.11 3.75
CA LYS A 643 -52.54 -29.28 4.62
C LYS A 643 -51.42 -30.32 4.51
N GLN A 644 -50.86 -30.52 3.32
CA GLN A 644 -49.76 -31.48 3.12
C GLN A 644 -48.47 -30.99 3.80
N VAL A 645 -48.21 -29.68 3.79
CA VAL A 645 -47.04 -29.09 4.47
C VAL A 645 -47.18 -29.18 5.99
N GLU A 646 -48.39 -28.94 6.51
CA GLU A 646 -48.68 -29.06 7.94
C GLU A 646 -48.51 -30.51 8.43
N VAL A 647 -49.10 -31.48 7.72
CA VAL A 647 -48.99 -32.91 8.05
C VAL A 647 -47.55 -33.41 7.93
N ALA A 648 -46.83 -33.01 6.88
CA ALA A 648 -45.42 -33.35 6.71
C ALA A 648 -44.54 -32.81 7.86
N ARG A 649 -44.86 -31.62 8.37
CA ARG A 649 -44.16 -31.02 9.52
C ARG A 649 -44.52 -31.64 10.86
N GLN A 650 -45.78 -32.03 11.06
CA GLN A 650 -46.23 -32.66 12.30
C GLN A 650 -45.69 -34.08 12.47
N HIS A 651 -45.60 -34.83 11.37
CA HIS A 651 -45.20 -36.24 11.39
C HIS A 651 -43.80 -36.49 10.79
N SER A 652 -43.04 -35.42 10.51
CA SER A 652 -41.67 -35.45 10.00
C SER A 652 -41.43 -36.45 8.85
N PHE A 653 -42.24 -36.37 7.80
CA PHE A 653 -42.08 -37.24 6.63
C PHE A 653 -42.37 -36.51 5.31
N TYR A 654 -41.85 -37.06 4.22
CA TYR A 654 -42.21 -36.68 2.85
C TYR A 654 -42.50 -37.92 2.01
N HIS A 655 -43.41 -37.83 1.05
CA HIS A 655 -43.72 -38.98 0.17
C HIS A 655 -43.88 -38.56 -1.28
N VAL A 656 -43.46 -39.45 -2.19
CA VAL A 656 -43.52 -39.23 -3.65
C VAL A 656 -43.82 -40.55 -4.37
N PRO A 657 -44.62 -40.55 -5.44
CA PRO A 657 -44.81 -41.75 -6.27
C PRO A 657 -43.49 -42.25 -6.84
N VAL A 658 -43.26 -43.58 -6.85
CA VAL A 658 -42.05 -44.17 -7.45
C VAL A 658 -41.95 -43.83 -8.94
N GLU A 659 -43.09 -43.73 -9.65
CA GLU A 659 -43.19 -43.32 -11.06
C GLU A 659 -42.59 -41.94 -11.36
N ASN A 660 -42.47 -41.05 -10.37
CA ASN A 660 -41.87 -39.72 -10.53
C ASN A 660 -40.33 -39.74 -10.35
N LEU A 661 -39.75 -40.84 -9.89
CA LEU A 661 -38.32 -40.94 -9.66
C LEU A 661 -37.63 -41.51 -10.90
N ALA A 662 -36.54 -40.87 -11.33
CA ALA A 662 -35.86 -41.24 -12.58
C ALA A 662 -35.22 -42.64 -12.53
N SER A 663 -34.81 -43.11 -11.33
CA SER A 663 -34.34 -44.48 -11.12
C SER A 663 -34.37 -44.86 -9.65
N GLN A 664 -34.47 -46.15 -9.33
CA GLN A 664 -34.40 -46.66 -7.96
C GLN A 664 -33.04 -46.38 -7.29
N LYS A 665 -31.96 -46.27 -8.07
CA LYS A 665 -30.62 -45.95 -7.56
C LYS A 665 -30.52 -44.53 -6.98
N ILE A 666 -31.33 -43.59 -7.47
CA ILE A 666 -31.26 -42.20 -7.00
C ILE A 666 -31.77 -42.06 -5.56
N ILE A 667 -32.64 -42.96 -5.10
CA ILE A 667 -33.22 -42.93 -3.75
C ILE A 667 -32.12 -43.06 -2.69
N THR A 668 -31.15 -43.95 -2.95
CA THR A 668 -30.00 -44.18 -2.06
C THR A 668 -29.04 -43.00 -1.94
N GLN A 669 -29.15 -42.01 -2.84
CA GLN A 669 -28.27 -40.83 -2.88
C GLN A 669 -28.91 -39.58 -2.26
N ILE A 670 -30.21 -39.63 -1.91
CA ILE A 670 -30.94 -38.50 -1.37
C ILE A 670 -30.66 -38.38 0.12
N GLU A 671 -29.99 -37.29 0.51
CA GLU A 671 -29.71 -36.94 1.91
C GLU A 671 -30.69 -35.88 2.43
N TYR A 672 -31.28 -35.08 1.54
CA TYR A 672 -32.17 -33.98 1.89
C TYR A 672 -33.41 -33.94 1.00
N VAL A 673 -34.53 -33.49 1.58
CA VAL A 673 -35.78 -33.23 0.87
C VAL A 673 -36.22 -31.79 1.09
N ALA A 674 -36.67 -31.12 0.04
CA ALA A 674 -37.20 -29.77 0.08
C ALA A 674 -38.62 -29.71 -0.47
N MET A 675 -39.49 -28.93 0.17
CA MET A 675 -40.89 -28.77 -0.24
C MET A 675 -41.10 -27.50 -1.05
N CYS A 676 -41.49 -27.64 -2.32
CA CYS A 676 -41.84 -26.54 -3.21
C CYS A 676 -43.35 -26.28 -3.22
N GLN A 677 -43.75 -25.08 -2.78
CA GLN A 677 -45.14 -24.63 -2.68
C GLN A 677 -45.55 -23.87 -3.95
N SER A 678 -46.48 -24.42 -4.72
CA SER A 678 -46.88 -23.90 -6.03
C SER A 678 -47.91 -22.76 -5.97
N ARG A 679 -47.82 -21.81 -6.91
CA ARG A 679 -48.74 -20.65 -7.00
C ARG A 679 -50.21 -21.01 -7.26
N ARG A 680 -50.48 -22.13 -7.96
CA ARG A 680 -51.87 -22.55 -8.26
C ARG A 680 -52.64 -23.00 -7.01
N LYS A 681 -51.94 -23.39 -5.93
CA LYS A 681 -52.54 -24.01 -4.75
C LYS A 681 -52.30 -23.24 -3.44
N PHE A 682 -51.44 -22.24 -3.48
CA PHE A 682 -51.15 -21.33 -2.37
C PHE A 682 -51.44 -19.90 -2.85
N ILE A 683 -52.50 -19.28 -2.32
CA ILE A 683 -53.02 -17.97 -2.77
C ILE A 683 -52.11 -16.82 -2.33
N ASP A 684 -51.44 -16.98 -1.18
CA ASP A 684 -50.53 -15.98 -0.62
C ASP A 684 -49.14 -16.07 -1.29
N PRO A 685 -48.69 -15.03 -2.03
CA PRO A 685 -47.38 -15.01 -2.69
C PRO A 685 -46.22 -15.21 -1.71
N ALA A 686 -46.35 -14.77 -0.45
CA ALA A 686 -45.32 -14.91 0.57
C ALA A 686 -45.12 -16.37 1.02
N LYS A 687 -46.06 -17.26 0.70
CA LYS A 687 -46.01 -18.70 0.99
C LYS A 687 -45.72 -19.54 -0.26
N THR A 688 -45.30 -18.91 -1.36
CA THR A 688 -44.93 -19.63 -2.58
C THR A 688 -43.42 -19.86 -2.65
N GLY A 689 -42.99 -20.94 -3.30
CA GLY A 689 -41.57 -21.31 -3.41
C GLY A 689 -41.13 -22.34 -2.39
N ILE A 690 -39.82 -22.39 -2.10
CA ILE A 690 -39.23 -23.38 -1.18
C ILE A 690 -38.93 -22.71 0.14
N HIS A 691 -39.65 -23.17 1.18
CA HIS A 691 -39.57 -22.62 2.54
C HIS A 691 -38.98 -23.61 3.54
N TRP A 692 -39.01 -24.90 3.23
CA TRP A 692 -38.67 -25.96 4.18
C TRP A 692 -37.73 -26.98 3.54
N VAL A 693 -36.69 -27.34 4.27
CA VAL A 693 -35.73 -28.40 3.92
C VAL A 693 -35.58 -29.30 5.14
N GLY A 694 -35.54 -30.60 4.91
CA GLY A 694 -35.32 -31.59 5.96
C GLY A 694 -34.26 -32.60 5.55
N LYS A 695 -33.51 -33.10 6.53
CA LYS A 695 -32.52 -34.17 6.34
C LYS A 695 -33.21 -35.53 6.45
N VAL A 696 -32.95 -36.41 5.50
CA VAL A 696 -33.52 -37.76 5.46
C VAL A 696 -32.77 -38.66 6.45
N VAL A 697 -33.52 -39.35 7.30
CA VAL A 697 -32.99 -40.34 8.25
C VAL A 697 -33.11 -41.74 7.66
N ASP A 698 -34.25 -42.03 7.02
CA ASP A 698 -34.57 -43.34 6.47
C ASP A 698 -35.57 -43.22 5.30
N TRP A 699 -35.66 -44.25 4.47
CA TRP A 699 -36.64 -44.33 3.39
C TRP A 699 -37.16 -45.75 3.20
N GLU A 700 -38.44 -45.85 2.87
CA GLU A 700 -39.11 -47.13 2.58
C GLU A 700 -40.02 -47.01 1.35
N VAL A 701 -40.16 -48.11 0.60
CA VAL A 701 -41.14 -48.21 -0.49
C VAL A 701 -42.39 -48.86 0.06
N VAL A 702 -43.47 -48.09 0.13
CA VAL A 702 -44.75 -48.48 0.72
C VAL A 702 -45.87 -48.31 -0.29
N LYS A 703 -46.92 -49.10 -0.14
CA LYS A 703 -48.13 -48.86 -0.93
C LYS A 703 -48.81 -47.60 -0.45
N ARG A 704 -49.45 -46.85 -1.34
CA ARG A 704 -50.08 -45.57 -0.98
C ARG A 704 -51.10 -45.69 0.16
N LYS A 705 -51.79 -46.82 0.28
CA LYS A 705 -52.72 -47.14 1.39
C LYS A 705 -52.07 -47.24 2.77
N GLU A 706 -50.76 -47.49 2.84
CA GLU A 706 -50.00 -47.63 4.09
C GLU A 706 -49.61 -46.27 4.69
N ILE A 707 -49.64 -45.20 3.89
CA ILE A 707 -49.47 -43.82 4.35
C ILE A 707 -50.80 -43.30 4.93
N LYS A 708 -51.00 -43.50 6.24
CA LYS A 708 -52.25 -43.22 6.96
C LYS A 708 -52.47 -41.74 7.28
N GLU A 709 -51.40 -40.95 7.30
CA GLU A 709 -51.41 -39.53 7.67
C GLU A 709 -52.13 -38.67 6.62
N ILE A 710 -52.25 -39.15 5.39
CA ILE A 710 -52.94 -38.46 4.29
C ILE A 710 -53.86 -39.46 3.58
N VAL A 711 -55.17 -39.21 3.63
CA VAL A 711 -56.18 -40.07 2.98
C VAL A 711 -55.87 -40.23 1.48
N PRO A 712 -55.71 -41.46 0.97
CA PRO A 712 -55.45 -41.69 -0.45
C PRO A 712 -56.68 -41.41 -1.30
N GLU A 713 -56.46 -41.05 -2.57
CA GLU A 713 -57.55 -41.04 -3.57
C GLU A 713 -57.91 -42.50 -3.94
N PRO A 714 -59.19 -42.86 -4.11
CA PRO A 714 -59.63 -44.26 -4.30
C PRO A 714 -58.92 -45.01 -5.44
N HIS A 715 -58.43 -44.29 -6.46
CA HIS A 715 -57.77 -44.87 -7.63
C HIS A 715 -56.25 -44.97 -7.52
N LYS A 716 -55.64 -44.60 -6.38
CA LYS A 716 -54.18 -44.55 -6.20
C LYS A 716 -53.67 -45.42 -5.05
N GLU A 717 -54.54 -46.19 -4.40
CA GLU A 717 -54.26 -46.95 -3.17
C GLU A 717 -53.17 -48.03 -3.32
N GLU A 718 -53.13 -48.68 -4.49
CA GLU A 718 -52.18 -49.75 -4.81
C GLU A 718 -50.90 -49.25 -5.52
N LYS A 719 -50.73 -47.93 -5.71
CA LYS A 719 -49.50 -47.38 -6.29
C LYS A 719 -48.36 -47.39 -5.27
N ASP A 720 -47.15 -47.68 -5.74
CA ASP A 720 -45.94 -47.63 -4.94
C ASP A 720 -45.46 -46.20 -4.72
N TYR A 721 -45.16 -45.86 -3.47
CA TYR A 721 -44.63 -44.58 -3.04
C TYR A 721 -43.35 -44.78 -2.25
N VAL A 722 -42.42 -43.84 -2.39
CA VAL A 722 -41.29 -43.73 -1.47
C VAL A 722 -41.69 -42.79 -0.35
N ARG A 723 -41.59 -43.28 0.89
CA ARG A 723 -41.78 -42.48 2.12
C ARG A 723 -40.41 -42.21 2.71
N PHE A 724 -40.04 -40.94 2.77
CA PHE A 724 -38.83 -40.45 3.43
C PHE A 724 -39.18 -40.01 4.85
N THR A 725 -38.51 -40.61 5.83
CA THR A 725 -38.53 -40.14 7.22
C THR A 725 -37.51 -39.02 7.36
N VAL A 726 -37.95 -37.88 7.86
CA VAL A 726 -37.15 -36.65 7.98
C VAL A 726 -36.81 -36.43 9.46
N GLU A 727 -35.59 -35.99 9.76
CA GLU A 727 -35.16 -35.69 11.13
C GLU A 727 -35.94 -34.50 11.69
N GLU A 728 -35.85 -33.36 11.00
CA GLU A 728 -36.59 -32.14 11.30
C GLU A 728 -36.76 -31.28 10.04
N TRP A 729 -37.81 -30.46 10.02
CA TRP A 729 -38.05 -29.50 8.95
C TRP A 729 -37.54 -28.12 9.32
N ILE A 730 -36.46 -27.70 8.65
CA ILE A 730 -35.77 -26.43 8.89
C ILE A 730 -36.28 -25.38 7.91
N PRO A 731 -36.64 -24.16 8.38
CA PRO A 731 -37.05 -23.07 7.50
C PRO A 731 -35.86 -22.45 6.76
N LEU A 732 -35.97 -22.28 5.44
CA LEU A 732 -35.00 -21.56 4.59
C LEU A 732 -35.18 -20.05 4.74
N LYS A 733 -34.10 -19.32 5.08
CA LYS A 733 -34.06 -17.85 5.15
C LYS A 733 -32.82 -17.33 4.41
N PRO A 734 -32.95 -16.66 3.25
CA PRO A 734 -34.19 -16.35 2.52
C PRO A 734 -34.86 -17.59 1.92
N HIS A 735 -36.18 -17.53 1.69
CA HIS A 735 -36.89 -18.57 0.96
C HIS A 735 -36.60 -18.46 -0.54
N ILE A 736 -36.67 -19.57 -1.27
CA ILE A 736 -36.40 -19.61 -2.72
C ILE A 736 -37.72 -19.30 -3.45
N ALA A 737 -37.76 -18.21 -4.21
CA ALA A 737 -38.96 -17.78 -4.93
C ALA A 737 -39.21 -18.60 -6.20
N LEU A 738 -40.47 -18.68 -6.65
CA LEU A 738 -40.83 -19.39 -7.89
C LEU A 738 -40.26 -18.72 -9.16
N GLY A 739 -39.98 -17.42 -9.16
CA GLY A 739 -39.44 -16.70 -10.32
C GLY A 739 -40.34 -16.67 -11.57
N GLY A 740 -41.58 -17.20 -11.47
CA GLY A 740 -42.54 -17.34 -12.57
C GLY A 740 -42.80 -18.79 -13.01
N GLN A 741 -41.97 -19.75 -12.59
CA GLN A 741 -42.07 -21.17 -12.96
C GLN A 741 -42.31 -22.06 -11.73
N GLY A 742 -42.90 -23.24 -11.92
CA GLY A 742 -43.12 -24.24 -10.86
C GLY A 742 -42.26 -25.50 -11.01
N ILE A 743 -42.50 -26.49 -10.15
CA ILE A 743 -42.01 -27.86 -10.29
C ILE A 743 -43.22 -28.76 -10.56
N ASN A 744 -43.19 -29.52 -11.65
CA ASN A 744 -44.28 -30.41 -12.06
C ASN A 744 -44.31 -31.68 -11.18
N THR A 745 -43.17 -32.36 -11.04
CA THR A 745 -43.06 -33.61 -10.29
C THR A 745 -42.00 -33.54 -9.19
N VAL A 746 -40.74 -33.73 -9.55
CA VAL A 746 -39.58 -33.63 -8.67
C VAL A 746 -38.39 -33.04 -9.43
N LEU A 747 -37.58 -32.26 -8.73
CA LEU A 747 -36.33 -31.71 -9.22
C LEU A 747 -35.19 -32.22 -8.35
N TYR A 748 -34.10 -32.65 -8.97
CA TYR A 748 -32.90 -33.06 -8.27
C TYR A 748 -31.86 -31.96 -8.34
N THR A 749 -31.27 -31.63 -7.20
CA THR A 749 -30.22 -30.62 -7.10
C THR A 749 -29.22 -31.01 -6.02
N SER A 750 -28.14 -30.25 -5.89
CA SER A 750 -27.19 -30.44 -4.80
C SER A 750 -27.51 -29.48 -3.65
N LYS A 751 -27.15 -29.88 -2.43
CA LYS A 751 -27.29 -29.03 -1.24
C LYS A 751 -26.57 -27.70 -1.40
N TYR A 752 -25.44 -27.71 -2.11
CA TYR A 752 -24.67 -26.52 -2.46
C TYR A 752 -25.46 -25.47 -3.24
N VAL A 753 -26.23 -25.89 -4.25
CA VAL A 753 -27.05 -24.99 -5.09
C VAL A 753 -28.29 -24.54 -4.32
N LEU A 754 -28.95 -25.45 -3.60
CA LEU A 754 -30.13 -25.16 -2.79
C LEU A 754 -29.89 -24.03 -1.77
N ASP A 755 -28.76 -24.09 -1.05
CA ASP A 755 -28.44 -23.12 0.01
C ASP A 755 -28.15 -21.71 -0.53
N ARG A 756 -27.89 -21.60 -1.83
CA ARG A 756 -27.56 -20.33 -2.48
C ARG A 756 -28.69 -19.82 -3.36
N ALA A 757 -29.59 -20.67 -3.85
CA ALA A 757 -30.59 -20.24 -4.82
C ALA A 757 -31.55 -19.17 -4.26
N LEU A 758 -31.89 -18.18 -5.08
CA LEU A 758 -32.93 -17.18 -4.79
C LEU A 758 -34.21 -17.48 -5.58
N GLU A 759 -34.08 -18.08 -6.75
CA GLU A 759 -35.19 -18.51 -7.61
C GLU A 759 -35.05 -19.99 -7.98
N ILE A 760 -36.17 -20.68 -8.19
CA ILE A 760 -36.17 -22.12 -8.51
C ILE A 760 -35.46 -22.43 -9.82
N ALA A 761 -35.45 -21.51 -10.79
CA ALA A 761 -34.71 -21.67 -12.04
C ALA A 761 -33.21 -21.90 -11.81
N GLU A 762 -32.63 -21.36 -10.73
CA GLU A 762 -31.22 -21.55 -10.38
C GLU A 762 -30.90 -22.97 -9.89
N LEU A 763 -31.91 -23.73 -9.46
CA LEU A 763 -31.72 -25.13 -9.03
C LEU A 763 -31.43 -26.08 -10.19
N ARG A 764 -31.62 -25.62 -11.44
CA ARG A 764 -31.43 -26.38 -12.68
C ARG A 764 -30.04 -26.20 -13.31
N LEU A 765 -29.10 -25.57 -12.61
CA LEU A 765 -27.71 -25.45 -13.03
C LEU A 765 -27.03 -26.84 -12.96
N GLU A 766 -27.04 -27.57 -14.08
CA GLU A 766 -26.53 -28.95 -14.15
C GLU A 766 -25.09 -29.05 -14.67
N THR A 767 -24.64 -28.10 -15.48
CA THR A 767 -23.29 -28.12 -16.07
C THR A 767 -22.29 -27.29 -15.25
N GLU A 768 -21.00 -27.66 -15.31
CA GLU A 768 -19.94 -26.85 -14.69
C GLU A 768 -19.87 -25.44 -15.29
N GLU A 769 -20.16 -25.30 -16.58
CA GLU A 769 -20.18 -24.02 -17.31
C GLU A 769 -21.33 -23.11 -16.83
N ASP A 770 -22.55 -23.62 -16.71
CA ASP A 770 -23.70 -22.86 -16.21
C ASP A 770 -23.47 -22.39 -14.76
N LEU A 771 -22.93 -23.30 -13.93
CA LEU A 771 -22.59 -22.99 -12.54
C LEU A 771 -21.48 -21.95 -12.44
N ARG A 772 -20.53 -21.94 -13.37
CA ARG A 772 -19.45 -20.96 -13.42
C ARG A 772 -19.98 -19.59 -13.84
N GLU A 773 -20.75 -19.53 -14.93
CA GLU A 773 -21.31 -18.29 -15.46
C GLU A 773 -22.26 -17.61 -14.45
N TRP A 774 -23.12 -18.40 -13.80
CA TRP A 774 -24.00 -17.94 -12.73
C TRP A 774 -23.24 -17.38 -11.53
N ARG A 775 -22.14 -18.03 -11.13
CA ARG A 775 -21.30 -17.55 -10.03
C ARG A 775 -20.61 -16.22 -10.36
N GLU A 776 -20.06 -16.08 -11.56
CA GLU A 776 -19.37 -14.85 -11.98
C GLU A 776 -20.33 -13.66 -12.06
N LYS A 777 -21.51 -13.87 -12.63
CA LYS A 777 -22.54 -12.85 -12.79
C LYS A 777 -23.13 -12.39 -11.44
N ARG A 778 -23.33 -13.33 -10.51
CA ARG A 778 -23.91 -13.06 -9.19
C ARG A 778 -23.06 -12.16 -8.28
N ARG A 779 -21.77 -12.04 -8.55
CA ARG A 779 -20.92 -11.06 -7.85
C ARG A 779 -21.21 -9.61 -8.22
N LYS A 780 -21.68 -9.40 -9.45
CA LYS A 780 -21.94 -8.07 -10.00
C LYS A 780 -23.35 -7.57 -9.70
N GLY A 781 -24.25 -8.44 -9.22
CA GLY A 781 -25.64 -8.08 -8.92
C GLY A 781 -26.57 -9.30 -8.84
N ARG A 782 -27.89 -9.05 -8.89
CA ARG A 782 -28.88 -10.14 -8.99
C ARG A 782 -28.81 -10.78 -10.38
N VAL A 783 -28.97 -12.10 -10.43
CA VAL A 783 -28.91 -12.89 -11.66
C VAL A 783 -30.29 -13.46 -11.94
N LYS A 784 -30.64 -13.54 -13.22
CA LYS A 784 -31.81 -14.26 -13.70
C LYS A 784 -31.36 -15.41 -14.59
N VAL A 785 -31.78 -16.62 -14.21
CA VAL A 785 -31.56 -17.84 -15.00
C VAL A 785 -32.81 -18.08 -15.86
N LYS A 786 -32.62 -18.21 -17.17
CA LYS A 786 -33.70 -18.52 -18.11
C LYS A 786 -33.63 -19.99 -18.50
N VAL A 787 -34.76 -20.67 -18.34
CA VAL A 787 -34.96 -22.06 -18.71
C VAL A 787 -35.83 -22.11 -19.97
N ASP A 788 -35.60 -23.06 -20.87
CA ASP A 788 -36.33 -23.22 -22.16
C ASP A 788 -37.80 -23.62 -22.02
N HIS A 789 -38.28 -23.95 -20.81
CA HIS A 789 -39.65 -24.39 -20.55
C HIS A 789 -40.47 -23.30 -19.84
N GLU A 790 -41.59 -22.86 -20.41
CA GLU A 790 -42.34 -21.69 -19.93
C GLU A 790 -42.95 -21.82 -18.51
N GLN A 791 -43.44 -23.02 -18.14
CA GLN A 791 -44.19 -23.20 -16.88
C GLN A 791 -43.48 -24.00 -15.78
N PHE A 792 -42.53 -24.89 -16.11
CA PHE A 792 -41.97 -25.85 -15.18
C PHE A 792 -40.45 -25.97 -15.32
N VAL A 793 -39.73 -25.83 -14.21
CA VAL A 793 -38.25 -25.85 -14.19
C VAL A 793 -37.69 -27.27 -14.34
N ASP A 794 -38.39 -28.28 -13.81
CA ASP A 794 -37.96 -29.68 -13.86
C ASP A 794 -38.00 -30.30 -15.26
N LEU A 795 -38.75 -29.69 -16.19
CA LEU A 795 -38.87 -30.15 -17.57
C LEU A 795 -37.95 -29.42 -18.56
N GLY A 796 -37.25 -28.37 -18.11
CA GLY A 796 -36.44 -27.54 -18.97
C GLY A 796 -34.94 -27.59 -18.69
N LYS A 797 -34.16 -27.03 -19.62
CA LYS A 797 -32.72 -26.81 -19.56
C LYS A 797 -32.38 -25.33 -19.51
N VAL A 798 -31.25 -25.00 -18.89
CA VAL A 798 -30.74 -23.63 -18.80
C VAL A 798 -30.33 -23.17 -20.21
N VAL A 799 -30.79 -21.99 -20.61
CA VAL A 799 -30.52 -21.38 -21.92
C VAL A 799 -29.65 -20.14 -21.79
N GLU A 800 -29.85 -19.38 -20.72
CA GLU A 800 -29.17 -18.10 -20.53
C GLU A 800 -29.07 -17.78 -19.03
N VAL A 801 -27.92 -17.29 -18.62
CA VAL A 801 -27.70 -16.72 -17.29
C VAL A 801 -27.34 -15.25 -17.46
N ARG A 802 -28.10 -14.30 -16.92
CA ARG A 802 -27.83 -12.86 -17.12
C ARG A 802 -28.00 -12.03 -15.86
N ASN A 803 -27.27 -10.91 -15.76
CA ASN A 803 -27.47 -9.93 -14.70
C ASN A 803 -28.76 -9.14 -14.89
N ILE A 804 -29.40 -8.77 -13.78
CA ILE A 804 -30.56 -7.88 -13.72
C ILE A 804 -30.08 -6.43 -13.59
#